data_AF-A0A6P7MQC9-F1
#
_entry.id   AF-A0A6P7MQC9-F1
#
_cell.length_a   1.000
_cell.length_b   1.000
_cell.length_c   1.000
_cell.angle_alpha   90.00
_cell.angle_beta   90.00
_cell.angle_gamma   90.00
#
_symmetry.space_group_name_H-M   'P 1'
#
loop_
_entity.id
_entity.type
_entity.pdbx_description
1 polymer ?
#
loop_
_entity_poly.entity_id
_entity_poly.type
_entity_poly.pdbx_seq_one_letter_code
_entity_poly.pdbx_strand_id
1 'polypeptide(L)'
;MYEGGWFLLPCEFPTFEVDNVTVVWSRYDLSPSIVHQHQLDGDELKDQNQLYRGRTSMSTDALKTGDLSLNLTGLRVSDSGTYTCYVRSAGGQRKVADVQLQVKEQFPSWATALLILLPIIFIIAVTLSVHFRHFFMSVYQVKVESGEESVLLSCKTLVCLLTDITDIRVEWKDNLNRMAYVYRNGSNQPKEQHRHYKGRSEMKRNLLRTGDVSLSLKHPTDEDTGTFTCTVYKEEKHLMEKKVILKVKVQPVEVDSGEKFVLLPCKTTVDLTKDVKVEWKDSKTRKVYVYHPGSDQPEEQHSLYRGRTEMNRLERGDITLSLKDPTSEDSGTFICTIYNREKNIMMKKQVQLKVKVQSVQVDSGEKSVLLPCKTTVDLTEDVKVEWKDSKSRKVYVYHLGSDQPEEQHSLYRGRTEMNLLECGDISLSLKDLTYEDSGTFICTVYNREKNIMMKKQVQLKVKENLTESFESFTELNPEKAYNMNRRRRGLALIFNQEQFHHQLGFCDRHGSEVDAPILEKSLMHLGFEVKLFTDLKKDDINAKLDKAANADHSDADCLLLVFMSYGEEGYVYAHDDKLAVNDIPDKFKGTNCSSLVGKPKIFIWQSDSGTECDRPCIDTNPEDNDAEVGSVNTLPAAADFIMCHAAAKGYVSFRNTVDGSWYIQDLCELLQKYGESLEFTELLTLVNAKVSKREARGNYRVNHLRQVPRFSSVPKKLYFLPK
;
A
#
# COMPACT_ATOMS: atom_id res chain seq x y z
N MET A 1 -7.64 52.84 36.60
CA MET A 1 -8.41 53.80 35.78
C MET A 1 -8.05 53.63 34.31
N TYR A 2 -8.84 54.16 33.38
CA TYR A 2 -8.54 54.14 31.94
C TYR A 2 -8.05 55.52 31.48
N GLU A 3 -7.28 55.54 30.40
CA GLU A 3 -6.80 56.78 29.77
C GLU A 3 -7.96 57.73 29.41
N GLY A 4 -7.71 59.04 29.54
CA GLY A 4 -8.69 60.12 29.32
C GLY A 4 -9.59 60.47 30.51
N GLY A 5 -9.64 59.62 31.55
CA GLY A 5 -10.45 59.85 32.76
C GLY A 5 -9.88 60.89 33.73
N TRP A 6 -10.46 60.96 34.94
CA TRP A 6 -9.95 61.73 36.07
C TRP A 6 -9.93 60.87 37.34
N PHE A 7 -9.09 61.23 38.32
CA PHE A 7 -9.00 60.54 39.60
C PHE A 7 -8.67 61.53 40.72
N LEU A 8 -9.33 61.36 41.87
CA LEU A 8 -9.06 62.11 43.08
C LEU A 8 -8.09 61.32 43.96
N LEU A 9 -6.89 61.85 44.19
CA LEU A 9 -5.88 61.29 45.07
C LEU A 9 -6.20 61.73 46.51
N PRO A 10 -6.64 60.82 47.40
CA PRO A 10 -7.07 61.20 48.74
C PRO A 10 -5.90 61.54 49.66
N CYS A 11 -6.02 62.63 50.45
CA CYS A 11 -5.10 62.96 51.54
C CYS A 11 -5.86 63.78 52.59
N GLU A 12 -5.85 63.35 53.85
CA GLU A 12 -6.49 64.07 54.96
C GLU A 12 -5.48 64.41 56.05
N PHE A 13 -5.56 65.62 56.59
CA PHE A 13 -4.66 66.11 57.64
C PHE A 13 -5.41 66.94 58.70
N PRO A 14 -5.24 66.64 60.00
CA PRO A 14 -5.92 67.39 61.07
C PRO A 14 -5.33 68.80 61.20
N THR A 15 -6.18 69.83 61.08
CA THR A 15 -5.80 71.25 60.87
C THR A 15 -5.48 72.06 62.14
N PHE A 16 -5.34 71.43 63.31
CA PHE A 16 -5.33 72.15 64.59
C PHE A 16 -3.97 72.62 65.14
N GLU A 17 -2.83 72.46 64.45
CA GLU A 17 -1.52 72.72 65.09
C GLU A 17 -0.38 73.27 64.19
N VAL A 18 -0.63 74.16 63.22
CA VAL A 18 0.51 74.87 62.60
C VAL A 18 0.11 76.19 61.91
N ASP A 19 0.77 77.31 62.25
CA ASP A 19 0.78 78.53 61.44
C ASP A 19 1.79 78.41 60.27
N ASN A 20 1.44 78.89 59.08
CA ASN A 20 2.22 78.80 57.83
C ASN A 20 2.50 77.37 57.31
N VAL A 21 1.48 76.75 56.73
CA VAL A 21 1.54 75.39 56.15
C VAL A 21 1.57 75.42 54.62
N THR A 22 2.44 74.59 54.04
CA THR A 22 2.45 74.32 52.58
C THR A 22 2.21 72.84 52.32
N VAL A 23 1.23 72.53 51.48
CA VAL A 23 0.90 71.17 51.06
C VAL A 23 1.54 70.89 49.71
N VAL A 24 2.18 69.74 49.58
CA VAL A 24 2.91 69.36 48.38
C VAL A 24 2.61 67.92 48.01
N TRP A 25 2.04 67.75 46.83
CA TRP A 25 1.98 66.46 46.15
C TRP A 25 3.21 66.29 45.29
N SER A 26 3.86 65.13 45.39
CA SER A 26 5.07 64.84 44.65
C SER A 26 5.12 63.40 44.15
N ARG A 27 5.95 63.17 43.14
CA ARG A 27 6.27 61.86 42.58
C ARG A 27 7.78 61.75 42.47
N TYR A 28 8.34 60.72 43.10
CA TYR A 28 9.79 60.56 43.21
C TYR A 28 10.47 60.26 41.88
N ASP A 29 9.74 59.70 40.91
CA ASP A 29 10.23 59.30 39.59
C ASP A 29 10.19 60.45 38.55
N LEU A 30 9.80 61.65 38.98
CA LEU A 30 9.74 62.85 38.14
C LEU A 30 10.85 63.85 38.50
N SER A 31 11.31 64.61 37.50
CA SER A 31 12.20 65.76 37.67
C SER A 31 11.66 66.96 36.89
N PRO A 32 11.19 68.04 37.54
CA PRO A 32 11.03 68.22 38.99
C PRO A 32 9.96 67.28 39.58
N SER A 33 10.09 66.90 40.85
CA SER A 33 9.22 65.90 41.49
C SER A 33 7.86 66.44 41.94
N ILE A 34 7.65 67.77 41.91
CA ILE A 34 6.45 68.42 42.42
C ILE A 34 5.30 68.25 41.41
N VAL A 35 4.23 67.59 41.85
CA VAL A 35 3.00 67.40 41.08
C VAL A 35 2.02 68.54 41.33
N HIS A 36 1.90 69.03 42.57
CA HIS A 36 1.04 70.18 42.92
C HIS A 36 1.48 70.76 44.27
N GLN A 37 1.37 72.08 44.46
CA GLN A 37 1.73 72.77 45.71
C GLN A 37 0.70 73.86 46.05
N HIS A 38 0.24 73.87 47.30
CA HIS A 38 -0.81 74.77 47.80
C HIS A 38 -0.42 75.40 49.14
N GLN A 39 -0.66 76.71 49.30
CA GLN A 39 -0.39 77.50 50.51
C GLN A 39 -1.62 78.33 50.92
N LEU A 40 -1.52 79.09 52.01
CA LEU A 40 -2.62 79.91 52.53
C LEU A 40 -3.17 80.94 51.51
N ASP A 41 -2.28 81.51 50.68
CA ASP A 41 -2.63 82.49 49.64
C ASP A 41 -3.07 81.84 48.31
N GLY A 42 -3.14 80.50 48.24
CA GLY A 42 -3.56 79.72 47.07
C GLY A 42 -2.47 78.81 46.50
N ASP A 43 -2.68 78.35 45.26
CA ASP A 43 -1.76 77.44 44.55
C ASP A 43 -0.44 78.12 44.17
N GLU A 44 0.69 77.46 44.42
CA GLU A 44 2.02 77.92 44.01
C GLU A 44 2.63 76.97 42.99
N LEU A 45 2.33 77.20 41.70
CA LEU A 45 2.62 76.23 40.62
C LEU A 45 3.91 76.53 39.84
N LYS A 46 4.79 77.41 40.32
CA LYS A 46 6.01 77.81 39.58
C LYS A 46 6.96 76.64 39.33
N ASP A 47 7.11 75.76 40.34
CA ASP A 47 7.99 74.59 40.29
C ASP A 47 7.24 73.29 39.94
N GLN A 48 5.99 73.40 39.48
CA GLN A 48 5.17 72.25 39.10
C GLN A 48 5.77 71.55 37.88
N ASN A 49 5.80 70.21 37.92
CA ASN A 49 6.19 69.40 36.78
C ASN A 49 5.30 69.67 35.56
N GLN A 50 5.92 69.88 34.40
CA GLN A 50 5.24 70.27 33.17
C GLN A 50 4.16 69.28 32.72
N LEU A 51 4.29 67.99 33.05
CA LEU A 51 3.33 66.95 32.69
C LEU A 51 1.96 67.11 33.38
N TYR A 52 1.91 67.84 34.50
CA TYR A 52 0.73 68.00 35.35
C TYR A 52 0.11 69.40 35.28
N ARG A 53 0.74 70.31 34.52
CA ARG A 53 0.29 71.68 34.38
C ARG A 53 -1.12 71.74 33.77
N GLY A 54 -2.03 72.42 34.46
CA GLY A 54 -3.43 72.56 34.04
C GLY A 54 -4.27 71.29 34.15
N ARG A 55 -3.74 70.22 34.76
CA ARG A 55 -4.42 68.93 34.94
C ARG A 55 -4.74 68.61 36.40
N THR A 56 -4.18 69.38 37.33
CA THR A 56 -4.32 69.19 38.77
C THR A 56 -5.12 70.31 39.41
N SER A 57 -5.96 70.00 40.39
CA SER A 57 -6.59 70.99 41.27
C SER A 57 -6.82 70.46 42.68
N MET A 58 -6.77 71.35 43.67
CA MET A 58 -7.13 71.08 45.07
C MET A 58 -8.28 72.00 45.51
N SER A 59 -8.92 71.67 46.64
CA SER A 59 -9.95 72.57 47.20
C SER A 59 -9.32 73.87 47.71
N THR A 60 -9.98 75.01 47.50
CA THR A 60 -9.46 76.33 47.92
C THR A 60 -9.49 76.53 49.43
N ASP A 61 -10.28 75.73 50.15
CA ASP A 61 -10.39 75.69 51.60
C ASP A 61 -9.69 74.46 52.21
N ALA A 62 -8.86 73.73 51.44
CA ALA A 62 -8.18 72.49 51.86
C ALA A 62 -7.43 72.62 53.19
N LEU A 63 -6.76 73.75 53.42
CA LEU A 63 -6.02 74.00 54.67
C LEU A 63 -6.94 74.31 55.88
N LYS A 64 -8.20 74.68 55.64
CA LYS A 64 -9.20 74.92 56.70
C LYS A 64 -9.95 73.62 57.05
N THR A 65 -10.33 72.86 56.01
CA THR A 65 -11.13 71.63 56.15
C THR A 65 -10.28 70.43 56.51
N GLY A 66 -8.99 70.42 56.15
CA GLY A 66 -8.08 69.29 56.31
C GLY A 66 -8.15 68.28 55.17
N ASP A 67 -8.99 68.51 54.15
CA ASP A 67 -9.02 67.70 52.93
C ASP A 67 -7.96 68.21 51.94
N LEU A 68 -6.83 67.52 51.90
CA LEU A 68 -5.67 67.80 51.06
C LEU A 68 -5.68 66.97 49.77
N SER A 69 -6.84 66.45 49.37
CA SER A 69 -6.98 65.61 48.20
C SER A 69 -6.67 66.37 46.89
N LEU A 70 -6.03 65.68 45.95
CA LEU A 70 -5.62 66.24 44.66
C LEU A 70 -6.45 65.62 43.53
N ASN A 71 -7.20 66.45 42.80
CA ASN A 71 -7.91 66.04 41.61
C ASN A 71 -6.97 66.07 40.39
N LEU A 72 -6.77 64.93 39.73
CA LEU A 72 -5.97 64.80 38.51
C LEU A 72 -6.85 64.42 37.33
N THR A 73 -6.83 65.24 36.27
CA THR A 73 -7.69 65.12 35.08
C THR A 73 -6.90 64.76 33.83
N GLY A 74 -7.59 64.16 32.85
CA GLY A 74 -7.02 63.75 31.57
C GLY A 74 -5.92 62.71 31.74
N LEU A 75 -6.19 61.64 32.50
CA LEU A 75 -5.25 60.57 32.84
C LEU A 75 -4.57 59.98 31.59
N ARG A 76 -3.27 59.75 31.68
CA ARG A 76 -2.41 59.11 30.69
C ARG A 76 -1.82 57.85 31.28
N VAL A 77 -1.44 56.87 30.45
CA VAL A 77 -0.80 55.63 30.92
C VAL A 77 0.46 55.93 31.77
N SER A 78 1.21 56.96 31.36
CA SER A 78 2.39 57.49 32.05
C SER A 78 2.13 58.06 33.45
N ASP A 79 0.87 58.43 33.75
CA ASP A 79 0.53 58.94 35.08
C ASP A 79 0.43 57.83 36.12
N SER A 80 0.58 56.56 35.71
CA SER A 80 0.74 55.45 36.63
C SER A 80 2.00 55.65 37.48
N GLY A 81 1.88 55.50 38.79
CA GLY A 81 2.96 55.76 39.73
C GLY A 81 2.46 55.99 41.15
N THR A 82 3.39 56.28 42.06
CA THR A 82 3.10 56.52 43.47
C THR A 82 3.23 58.00 43.78
N TYR A 83 2.11 58.61 44.17
CA TYR A 83 2.00 60.02 44.53
C TYR A 83 2.09 60.15 46.04
N THR A 84 2.91 61.06 46.52
CA THR A 84 3.08 61.31 47.95
C THR A 84 2.65 62.72 48.32
N CYS A 85 1.76 62.80 49.30
CA CYS A 85 1.28 64.02 49.95
C CYS A 85 2.19 64.35 51.14
N TYR A 86 2.80 65.53 51.16
CA TYR A 86 3.57 66.06 52.27
C TYR A 86 3.03 67.43 52.72
N VAL A 87 3.18 67.69 54.01
CA VAL A 87 2.86 68.96 54.66
C VAL A 87 4.16 69.55 55.20
N ARG A 88 4.52 70.75 54.76
CA ARG A 88 5.70 71.49 55.23
C ARG A 88 5.27 72.57 56.22
N SER A 89 6.01 72.66 57.32
CA SER A 89 5.85 73.65 58.39
C SER A 89 7.21 74.16 58.85
N ALA A 90 7.23 75.17 59.71
CA ALA A 90 8.47 75.66 60.34
C ALA A 90 9.27 74.56 61.08
N GLY A 91 8.61 73.48 61.53
CA GLY A 91 9.22 72.32 62.20
C GLY A 91 9.74 71.22 61.27
N GLY A 92 9.61 71.37 59.95
CA GLY A 92 10.06 70.38 58.95
C GLY A 92 8.94 69.86 58.04
N GLN A 93 9.27 68.86 57.21
CA GLN A 93 8.34 68.23 56.27
C GLN A 93 7.80 66.91 56.84
N ARG A 94 6.47 66.78 56.92
CA ARG A 94 5.76 65.57 57.35
C ARG A 94 5.08 64.91 56.16
N LYS A 95 5.29 63.61 55.98
CA LYS A 95 4.55 62.79 55.00
C LYS A 95 3.16 62.46 55.54
N VAL A 96 2.13 62.66 54.73
CA VAL A 96 0.73 62.44 55.12
C VAL A 96 0.14 61.19 54.46
N ALA A 97 0.32 61.03 53.15
CA ALA A 97 -0.25 59.89 52.41
C ALA A 97 0.62 59.48 51.21
N ASP A 98 0.61 58.18 50.89
CA ASP A 98 1.07 57.63 49.61
C ASP A 98 -0.12 57.03 48.87
N VAL A 99 -0.30 57.39 47.61
CA VAL A 99 -1.39 56.88 46.77
C VAL A 99 -0.81 56.32 45.48
N GLN A 100 -1.07 55.04 45.22
CA GLN A 100 -0.65 54.37 43.99
C GLN A 100 -1.77 54.45 42.94
N LEU A 101 -1.45 55.04 41.80
CA LEU A 101 -2.37 55.15 40.66
C LEU A 101 -1.89 54.23 39.52
N GLN A 102 -2.83 53.48 38.94
CA GLN A 102 -2.58 52.65 37.75
C GLN A 102 -3.60 52.97 36.64
N VAL A 103 -3.10 53.36 35.47
CA VAL A 103 -3.88 53.73 34.29
C VAL A 103 -3.67 52.70 33.18
N LYS A 104 -4.75 52.15 32.62
CA LYS A 104 -4.75 51.12 31.56
C LYS A 104 -5.18 51.71 30.21
N GLU A 105 -4.62 51.20 29.11
CA GLU A 105 -5.06 51.49 27.75
C GLU A 105 -6.43 50.86 27.44
N GLN A 106 -7.19 51.48 26.53
CA GLN A 106 -8.49 50.98 26.05
C GLN A 106 -8.28 50.05 24.84
N PHE A 107 -8.85 48.84 24.89
CA PHE A 107 -8.67 47.84 23.82
C PHE A 107 -9.35 48.26 22.51
N PRO A 108 -8.71 48.15 21.32
CA PRO A 108 -9.31 48.61 20.06
C PRO A 108 -10.47 47.73 19.58
N SER A 109 -11.64 48.33 19.35
CA SER A 109 -12.88 47.63 18.94
C SER A 109 -12.81 46.90 17.59
N TRP A 110 -11.86 47.28 16.72
CA TRP A 110 -11.68 46.60 15.44
C TRP A 110 -11.07 45.19 15.61
N ALA A 111 -10.22 44.99 16.63
CA ALA A 111 -9.57 43.71 16.89
C ALA A 111 -10.58 42.65 17.35
N THR A 112 -11.63 43.05 18.09
CA THR A 112 -12.72 42.16 18.49
C THR A 112 -13.57 41.69 17.32
N ALA A 113 -13.80 42.53 16.30
CA ALA A 113 -14.54 42.13 15.10
C ALA A 113 -13.77 41.09 14.28
N LEU A 114 -12.45 41.22 14.22
CA LEU A 114 -11.56 40.31 13.47
C LEU A 114 -11.53 38.91 14.08
N LEU A 115 -11.56 38.80 15.41
CA LEU A 115 -11.62 37.51 16.13
C LEU A 115 -12.93 36.74 15.87
N ILE A 116 -14.02 37.42 15.54
CA ILE A 116 -15.32 36.79 15.23
C ILE A 116 -15.42 36.39 13.75
N LEU A 117 -14.85 37.20 12.85
CA LEU A 117 -14.95 36.97 11.41
C LEU A 117 -14.07 35.80 10.92
N LEU A 118 -12.89 35.62 11.49
CA LEU A 118 -11.95 34.55 11.11
C LEU A 118 -12.54 33.12 11.19
N PRO A 119 -13.20 32.69 12.29
CA PRO A 119 -13.80 31.35 12.34
C PRO A 119 -14.97 31.17 11.38
N ILE A 120 -15.74 32.22 11.10
CA ILE A 120 -16.86 32.16 10.15
C ILE A 120 -16.33 31.92 8.73
N ILE A 121 -15.28 32.64 8.33
CA ILE A 121 -14.63 32.47 7.02
C ILE A 121 -14.05 31.06 6.89
N PHE A 122 -13.41 30.55 7.95
CA PHE A 122 -12.87 29.19 7.97
C PHE A 122 -13.96 28.13 7.79
N ILE A 123 -15.08 28.25 8.49
CA ILE A 123 -16.23 27.34 8.36
C ILE A 123 -16.78 27.38 6.92
N ILE A 124 -16.96 28.57 6.35
CA ILE A 124 -17.43 28.71 4.96
C ILE A 124 -16.46 28.04 3.98
N ALA A 125 -15.14 28.26 4.14
CA ALA A 125 -14.12 27.67 3.28
C ALA A 125 -14.07 26.14 3.37
N VAL A 126 -14.17 25.58 4.58
CA VAL A 126 -14.24 24.12 4.81
C VAL A 126 -15.51 23.55 4.18
N THR A 127 -16.66 24.20 4.40
CA THR A 127 -17.95 23.73 3.87
C THR A 127 -17.96 23.75 2.34
N LEU A 128 -17.44 24.82 1.73
CA LEU A 128 -17.28 24.93 0.28
C LEU A 128 -16.31 23.87 -0.25
N SER A 129 -15.21 23.62 0.46
CA SER A 129 -14.21 22.61 0.07
C SER A 129 -14.75 21.18 0.17
N VAL A 130 -15.55 20.87 1.20
CA VAL A 130 -16.23 19.56 1.34
C VAL A 130 -17.31 19.40 0.26
N HIS A 131 -18.11 20.44 0.01
CA HIS A 131 -19.12 20.43 -1.05
C HIS A 131 -18.49 20.26 -2.43
N PHE A 132 -17.41 21.01 -2.72
CA PHE A 132 -16.63 20.91 -3.94
C PHE A 132 -16.02 19.51 -4.09
N ARG A 133 -15.43 18.96 -3.03
CA ARG A 133 -14.87 17.59 -3.03
C ARG A 133 -15.96 16.54 -3.30
N HIS A 134 -17.13 16.65 -2.67
CA HIS A 134 -18.21 15.68 -2.88
C HIS A 134 -18.81 15.77 -4.29
N PHE A 135 -18.99 16.98 -4.82
CA PHE A 135 -19.60 17.21 -6.13
C PHE A 135 -18.64 16.89 -7.29
N PHE A 136 -17.35 17.23 -7.18
CA PHE A 136 -16.36 16.97 -8.23
C PHE A 136 -15.70 15.58 -8.17
N MET A 137 -15.57 14.94 -6.99
CA MET A 137 -14.89 13.65 -6.86
C MET A 137 -15.82 12.43 -6.92
N SER A 138 -17.14 12.62 -7.05
CA SER A 138 -18.08 11.50 -7.15
C SER A 138 -18.06 10.85 -8.53
N VAL A 139 -17.12 9.94 -8.76
CA VAL A 139 -17.05 9.10 -9.97
C VAL A 139 -18.34 8.27 -10.08
N TYR A 140 -19.05 8.41 -11.20
CA TYR A 140 -20.34 7.74 -11.42
C TYR A 140 -20.18 6.21 -11.44
N GLN A 141 -20.87 5.49 -10.55
CA GLN A 141 -20.78 4.02 -10.46
C GLN A 141 -22.01 3.34 -11.05
N VAL A 142 -21.80 2.37 -11.93
CA VAL A 142 -22.83 1.50 -12.51
C VAL A 142 -22.63 0.07 -12.00
N LYS A 143 -23.68 -0.51 -11.41
CA LYS A 143 -23.69 -1.92 -10.97
C LYS A 143 -24.61 -2.71 -11.90
N VAL A 144 -24.13 -3.82 -12.42
CA VAL A 144 -24.87 -4.70 -13.33
C VAL A 144 -24.69 -6.15 -12.90
N GLU A 145 -25.73 -6.96 -12.99
CA GLU A 145 -25.63 -8.40 -12.74
C GLU A 145 -25.03 -9.11 -13.97
N SER A 146 -24.25 -10.17 -13.75
CA SER A 146 -23.75 -10.98 -14.87
C SER A 146 -24.90 -11.71 -15.55
N GLY A 147 -24.90 -11.71 -16.89
CA GLY A 147 -25.99 -12.25 -17.71
C GLY A 147 -26.88 -11.19 -18.37
N GLU A 148 -26.77 -9.92 -17.95
CA GLU A 148 -27.44 -8.80 -18.62
C GLU A 148 -26.98 -8.65 -20.09
N GLU A 149 -27.90 -8.24 -20.96
CA GLU A 149 -27.60 -8.11 -22.39
C GLU A 149 -26.59 -6.99 -22.66
N SER A 150 -26.76 -5.85 -21.99
CA SER A 150 -25.85 -4.71 -22.10
C SER A 150 -25.91 -3.78 -20.89
N VAL A 151 -24.87 -2.98 -20.71
CA VAL A 151 -24.80 -1.92 -19.70
C VAL A 151 -24.44 -0.60 -20.35
N LEU A 152 -25.12 0.48 -19.95
CA LEU A 152 -24.86 1.83 -20.45
C LEU A 152 -23.93 2.60 -19.51
N LEU A 153 -22.74 2.95 -19.99
CA LEU A 153 -21.78 3.81 -19.31
C LEU A 153 -22.02 5.26 -19.73
N SER A 154 -22.61 6.04 -18.82
CA SER A 154 -23.11 7.37 -19.18
C SER A 154 -22.02 8.43 -19.31
N CYS A 155 -21.86 8.99 -20.51
CA CYS A 155 -21.00 10.14 -20.80
C CYS A 155 -21.77 11.13 -21.68
N LYS A 156 -22.12 12.29 -21.11
CA LYS A 156 -22.87 13.36 -21.78
C LYS A 156 -22.06 14.64 -21.70
N THR A 157 -21.94 15.34 -22.82
CA THR A 157 -21.31 16.66 -22.88
C THR A 157 -22.36 17.76 -22.89
N LEU A 158 -22.11 18.85 -22.15
CA LEU A 158 -22.91 20.08 -22.17
C LEU A 158 -22.51 21.02 -23.32
N VAL A 159 -21.37 20.76 -23.95
CA VAL A 159 -20.90 21.55 -25.09
C VAL A 159 -21.72 21.13 -26.30
N CYS A 160 -22.58 22.04 -26.76
CA CYS A 160 -23.30 21.89 -28.01
C CYS A 160 -22.31 21.62 -29.15
N LEU A 161 -22.29 20.38 -29.65
CA LEU A 161 -21.58 19.96 -30.87
C LEU A 161 -22.27 20.53 -32.13
N LEU A 162 -22.75 21.78 -32.07
CA LEU A 162 -23.79 22.30 -32.95
C LEU A 162 -23.29 22.90 -34.27
N THR A 163 -21.99 22.90 -34.58
CA THR A 163 -21.54 23.58 -35.81
C THR A 163 -20.55 22.88 -36.73
N ASP A 164 -19.87 21.79 -36.34
CA ASP A 164 -19.23 20.87 -37.32
C ASP A 164 -18.75 19.56 -36.66
N ILE A 165 -18.94 18.40 -37.33
CA ILE A 165 -18.51 17.05 -36.84
C ILE A 165 -17.09 16.74 -37.29
N THR A 166 -16.60 17.48 -38.27
CA THR A 166 -15.22 17.41 -38.72
C THR A 166 -14.33 17.62 -37.48
N ASP A 167 -13.40 16.68 -37.28
CA ASP A 167 -12.39 16.71 -36.21
C ASP A 167 -12.83 16.37 -34.77
N ILE A 168 -14.02 15.77 -34.57
CA ILE A 168 -14.39 15.18 -33.26
C ILE A 168 -13.86 13.75 -33.13
N ARG A 169 -13.17 13.48 -32.01
CA ARG A 169 -12.71 12.14 -31.61
C ARG A 169 -13.24 11.81 -30.22
N VAL A 170 -13.84 10.63 -30.07
CA VAL A 170 -14.28 10.10 -28.77
C VAL A 170 -13.56 8.81 -28.49
N GLU A 171 -12.99 8.71 -27.30
CA GLU A 171 -12.29 7.53 -26.82
C GLU A 171 -12.91 7.03 -25.53
N TRP A 172 -13.07 5.71 -25.46
CA TRP A 172 -13.34 5.03 -24.20
C TRP A 172 -12.19 4.08 -23.90
N LYS A 173 -11.58 4.25 -22.73
CA LYS A 173 -10.50 3.38 -22.23
C LYS A 173 -10.91 2.77 -20.90
N ASP A 174 -10.53 1.54 -20.65
CA ASP A 174 -10.69 0.96 -19.31
C ASP A 174 -9.50 1.29 -18.40
N ASN A 175 -9.50 0.72 -17.20
CA ASN A 175 -8.46 0.91 -16.18
C ASN A 175 -7.10 0.29 -16.56
N LEU A 176 -7.09 -0.64 -17.52
CA LEU A 176 -5.88 -1.22 -18.09
C LEU A 176 -5.42 -0.45 -19.34
N ASN A 177 -6.00 0.73 -19.59
CA ASN A 177 -5.76 1.55 -20.76
C ASN A 177 -6.08 0.84 -22.09
N ARG A 178 -6.94 -0.19 -22.07
CA ARG A 178 -7.39 -0.89 -23.28
C ARG A 178 -8.48 -0.07 -23.95
N MET A 179 -8.35 0.14 -25.27
CA MET A 179 -9.35 0.86 -26.07
C MET A 179 -10.66 0.07 -26.13
N ALA A 180 -11.67 0.52 -25.38
CA ALA A 180 -13.01 -0.06 -25.37
C ALA A 180 -13.83 0.42 -26.56
N TYR A 181 -13.73 1.70 -26.94
CA TYR A 181 -14.41 2.24 -28.11
C TYR A 181 -13.66 3.45 -28.67
N VAL A 182 -13.69 3.61 -30.00
CA VAL A 182 -13.12 4.76 -30.70
C VAL A 182 -14.07 5.23 -31.78
N TYR A 183 -14.35 6.53 -31.77
CA TYR A 183 -15.12 7.23 -32.79
C TYR A 183 -14.28 8.37 -33.35
N ARG A 184 -14.15 8.46 -34.67
CA ARG A 184 -13.43 9.52 -35.36
C ARG A 184 -13.98 9.68 -36.78
N ASN A 185 -13.99 10.90 -37.32
CA ASN A 185 -14.36 11.19 -38.71
C ASN A 185 -15.74 10.61 -39.08
N GLY A 186 -16.73 10.80 -38.20
CA GLY A 186 -18.10 10.38 -38.46
C GLY A 186 -18.38 8.87 -38.30
N SER A 187 -17.37 8.03 -37.99
CA SER A 187 -17.51 6.58 -37.97
C SER A 187 -16.79 5.90 -36.79
N ASN A 188 -17.21 4.67 -36.49
CA ASN A 188 -16.55 3.83 -35.51
C ASN A 188 -15.24 3.27 -36.09
N GLN A 189 -14.20 3.13 -35.26
CA GLN A 189 -12.91 2.59 -35.67
C GLN A 189 -12.65 1.23 -35.00
N PRO A 190 -13.30 0.13 -35.45
CA PRO A 190 -13.19 -1.19 -34.81
C PRO A 190 -11.79 -1.80 -34.89
N LYS A 191 -10.93 -1.31 -35.81
CA LYS A 191 -9.53 -1.74 -35.92
C LYS A 191 -8.69 -1.28 -34.72
N GLU A 192 -8.99 -0.10 -34.18
CA GLU A 192 -8.31 0.51 -33.04
C GLU A 192 -8.78 -0.02 -31.69
N GLN A 193 -9.95 -0.69 -31.64
CA GLN A 193 -10.47 -1.31 -30.43
C GLN A 193 -9.61 -2.50 -29.99
N HIS A 194 -9.43 -2.67 -28.68
CA HIS A 194 -8.80 -3.84 -28.11
C HIS A 194 -9.66 -5.09 -28.37
N ARG A 195 -9.03 -6.25 -28.61
CA ARG A 195 -9.68 -7.53 -28.93
C ARG A 195 -10.82 -7.93 -27.97
N HIS A 196 -10.70 -7.54 -26.71
CA HIS A 196 -11.67 -7.83 -25.64
C HIS A 196 -13.03 -7.13 -25.83
N TYR A 197 -13.03 -5.97 -26.48
CA TYR A 197 -14.22 -5.12 -26.66
C TYR A 197 -14.78 -5.14 -28.09
N LYS A 198 -14.02 -5.66 -29.06
CA LYS A 198 -14.47 -5.79 -30.45
C LYS A 198 -15.80 -6.53 -30.52
N GLY A 199 -16.78 -5.91 -31.17
CA GLY A 199 -18.14 -6.47 -31.32
C GLY A 199 -19.02 -6.39 -30.06
N ARG A 200 -18.49 -5.96 -28.91
CA ARG A 200 -19.24 -5.80 -27.65
C ARG A 200 -19.56 -4.35 -27.33
N SER A 201 -18.84 -3.40 -27.89
CA SER A 201 -18.95 -1.97 -27.59
C SER A 201 -19.72 -1.22 -28.68
N GLU A 202 -20.74 -0.45 -28.31
CA GLU A 202 -21.58 0.33 -29.24
C GLU A 202 -21.93 1.71 -28.65
N MET A 203 -21.96 2.75 -29.49
CA MET A 203 -22.36 4.11 -29.11
C MET A 203 -23.52 4.56 -30.00
N LYS A 204 -24.46 5.36 -29.47
CA LYS A 204 -25.59 5.88 -30.25
C LYS A 204 -25.09 6.84 -31.35
N ARG A 205 -25.59 6.66 -32.58
CA ARG A 205 -25.11 7.39 -33.77
C ARG A 205 -25.46 8.89 -33.81
N ASN A 206 -26.46 9.33 -33.05
CA ASN A 206 -26.98 10.72 -33.09
C ASN A 206 -26.24 11.67 -32.14
N LEU A 207 -24.91 11.72 -32.24
CA LEU A 207 -24.03 12.53 -31.39
C LEU A 207 -24.34 14.04 -31.48
N LEU A 208 -24.64 14.49 -32.71
CA LEU A 208 -24.94 15.87 -33.10
C LEU A 208 -26.05 16.58 -32.33
N ARG A 209 -27.12 15.85 -32.02
CA ARG A 209 -28.37 16.45 -31.49
C ARG A 209 -28.51 16.27 -29.98
N THR A 210 -27.72 15.38 -29.39
CA THR A 210 -27.92 14.91 -28.01
C THR A 210 -26.74 15.22 -27.09
N GLY A 211 -25.52 15.37 -27.63
CA GLY A 211 -24.30 15.45 -26.82
C GLY A 211 -24.05 14.17 -26.00
N ASP A 212 -24.70 13.06 -26.35
CA ASP A 212 -24.64 11.81 -25.60
C ASP A 212 -23.66 10.83 -26.27
N VAL A 213 -22.45 10.75 -25.70
CA VAL A 213 -21.35 9.86 -26.12
C VAL A 213 -21.25 8.62 -25.21
N SER A 214 -22.37 8.24 -24.58
CA SER A 214 -22.43 7.08 -23.69
C SER A 214 -22.14 5.77 -24.43
N LEU A 215 -21.37 4.90 -23.77
CA LEU A 215 -20.98 3.60 -24.30
C LEU A 215 -21.94 2.51 -23.82
N SER A 216 -22.53 1.76 -24.74
CA SER A 216 -23.23 0.51 -24.45
C SER A 216 -22.24 -0.65 -24.58
N LEU A 217 -22.03 -1.38 -23.49
CA LEU A 217 -21.18 -2.58 -23.45
C LEU A 217 -22.06 -3.83 -23.35
N LYS A 218 -22.01 -4.69 -24.36
CA LYS A 218 -22.76 -5.95 -24.46
C LYS A 218 -22.09 -7.08 -23.69
N HIS A 219 -22.93 -7.85 -23.01
CA HIS A 219 -22.56 -9.03 -22.22
C HIS A 219 -21.42 -8.74 -21.22
N PRO A 220 -21.61 -7.82 -20.26
CA PRO A 220 -20.56 -7.45 -19.31
C PRO A 220 -20.14 -8.64 -18.43
N THR A 221 -18.84 -8.75 -18.20
CA THR A 221 -18.18 -9.79 -17.40
C THR A 221 -17.40 -9.16 -16.25
N ASP A 222 -17.04 -9.94 -15.24
CA ASP A 222 -16.16 -9.50 -14.14
C ASP A 222 -14.84 -8.90 -14.62
N GLU A 223 -14.29 -9.36 -15.75
CA GLU A 223 -13.12 -8.76 -16.42
C GLU A 223 -13.33 -7.31 -16.91
N ASP A 224 -14.58 -6.87 -17.03
CA ASP A 224 -14.93 -5.49 -17.38
C ASP A 224 -15.13 -4.63 -16.12
N THR A 225 -15.04 -5.19 -14.91
CA THR A 225 -15.14 -4.40 -13.68
C THR A 225 -13.92 -3.49 -13.54
N GLY A 226 -14.17 -2.20 -13.40
CA GLY A 226 -13.11 -1.21 -13.34
C GLY A 226 -13.59 0.19 -13.69
N THR A 227 -12.62 1.10 -13.82
CA THR A 227 -12.89 2.48 -14.23
C THR A 227 -12.78 2.59 -15.74
N PHE A 228 -13.84 3.05 -16.38
CA PHE A 228 -13.86 3.47 -17.77
C PHE A 228 -13.71 4.99 -17.85
N THR A 229 -12.81 5.44 -18.71
CA THR A 229 -12.55 6.85 -18.98
C THR A 229 -13.08 7.17 -20.38
N CYS A 230 -14.05 8.08 -20.42
CA CYS A 230 -14.58 8.69 -21.63
C CYS A 230 -13.85 9.99 -21.88
N THR A 231 -13.19 10.13 -23.03
CA THR A 231 -12.48 11.35 -23.41
C THR A 231 -12.97 11.84 -24.75
N VAL A 232 -13.26 13.15 -24.84
CA VAL A 232 -13.73 13.81 -26.05
C VAL A 232 -12.70 14.86 -26.46
N TYR A 233 -12.30 14.80 -27.73
CA TYR A 233 -11.35 15.73 -28.36
C TYR A 233 -12.02 16.46 -29.52
N LYS A 234 -11.58 17.69 -29.77
CA LYS A 234 -11.86 18.45 -30.99
C LYS A 234 -10.55 19.08 -31.48
N GLU A 235 -10.17 18.85 -32.74
CA GLU A 235 -8.93 19.40 -33.31
C GLU A 235 -7.71 19.10 -32.42
N GLU A 236 -7.62 17.87 -31.90
CA GLU A 236 -6.61 17.42 -30.93
C GLU A 236 -6.61 18.13 -29.56
N LYS A 237 -7.52 19.09 -29.33
CA LYS A 237 -7.74 19.71 -28.01
C LYS A 237 -8.66 18.84 -27.15
N HIS A 238 -8.22 18.57 -25.93
CA HIS A 238 -9.00 17.88 -24.92
C HIS A 238 -10.19 18.73 -24.44
N LEU A 239 -11.42 18.28 -24.72
CA LEU A 239 -12.65 19.00 -24.36
C LEU A 239 -13.27 18.51 -23.05
N MET A 240 -13.25 17.20 -22.82
CA MET A 240 -13.94 16.58 -21.69
C MET A 240 -13.29 15.24 -21.37
N GLU A 241 -13.12 14.97 -20.08
CA GLU A 241 -12.87 13.63 -19.56
C GLU A 241 -13.92 13.29 -18.50
N LYS A 242 -14.47 12.08 -18.55
CA LYS A 242 -15.38 11.56 -17.54
C LYS A 242 -15.04 10.13 -17.17
N LYS A 243 -14.90 9.88 -15.88
CA LYS A 243 -14.67 8.53 -15.33
C LYS A 243 -15.98 7.90 -14.88
N VAL A 244 -16.16 6.62 -15.20
CA VAL A 244 -17.33 5.78 -14.86
C VAL A 244 -16.83 4.46 -14.29
N ILE A 245 -17.24 4.09 -13.08
CA ILE A 245 -16.87 2.81 -12.48
C ILE A 245 -17.95 1.77 -12.81
N LEU A 246 -17.59 0.73 -13.56
CA LEU A 246 -18.44 -0.44 -13.78
C LEU A 246 -18.13 -1.50 -12.73
N LYS A 247 -19.16 -2.04 -12.06
CA LYS A 247 -19.05 -3.20 -11.18
C LYS A 247 -20.02 -4.28 -11.64
N VAL A 248 -19.48 -5.36 -12.20
CA VAL A 248 -20.25 -6.54 -12.58
C VAL A 248 -20.34 -7.48 -11.38
N LYS A 249 -21.56 -7.85 -10.99
CA LYS A 249 -21.79 -8.81 -9.92
C LYS A 249 -21.94 -10.19 -10.51
N VAL A 250 -21.09 -11.11 -10.05
CA VAL A 250 -21.14 -12.52 -10.41
C VAL A 250 -21.76 -13.29 -9.25
N GLN A 251 -22.67 -14.21 -9.54
CA GLN A 251 -23.37 -14.99 -8.53
C GLN A 251 -22.40 -15.99 -7.87
N PRO A 252 -22.14 -15.91 -6.54
CA PRO A 252 -21.31 -16.88 -5.85
C PRO A 252 -22.13 -18.14 -5.51
N VAL A 253 -21.49 -19.30 -5.66
CA VAL A 253 -21.98 -20.61 -5.25
C VAL A 253 -20.90 -21.24 -4.39
N GLU A 254 -21.25 -21.55 -3.14
CA GLU A 254 -20.35 -22.25 -2.22
C GLU A 254 -20.88 -23.65 -1.96
N VAL A 255 -19.99 -24.63 -1.97
CA VAL A 255 -20.31 -26.04 -1.68
C VAL A 255 -19.18 -26.64 -0.87
N ASP A 256 -19.50 -27.51 0.09
CA ASP A 256 -18.48 -28.23 0.85
C ASP A 256 -17.94 -29.41 0.03
N SER A 257 -16.65 -29.71 0.19
CA SER A 257 -16.05 -30.89 -0.44
C SER A 257 -16.64 -32.16 0.18
N GLY A 258 -17.03 -33.12 -0.66
CA GLY A 258 -17.74 -34.34 -0.25
C GLY A 258 -19.21 -34.37 -0.66
N GLU A 259 -19.78 -33.21 -1.03
CA GLU A 259 -21.13 -33.15 -1.60
C GLU A 259 -21.22 -33.90 -2.94
N LYS A 260 -22.36 -34.55 -3.19
CA LYS A 260 -22.55 -35.38 -4.40
C LYS A 260 -22.58 -34.54 -5.68
N PHE A 261 -23.17 -33.36 -5.62
CA PHE A 261 -23.22 -32.43 -6.75
C PHE A 261 -23.40 -30.98 -6.29
N VAL A 262 -23.07 -30.04 -7.18
CA VAL A 262 -23.34 -28.61 -7.02
C VAL A 262 -24.08 -28.08 -8.24
N LEU A 263 -25.01 -27.15 -8.02
CA LEU A 263 -25.78 -26.50 -9.09
C LEU A 263 -25.18 -25.13 -9.41
N LEU A 264 -24.88 -24.90 -10.70
CA LEU A 264 -24.41 -23.64 -11.24
C LEU A 264 -25.56 -22.95 -11.97
N PRO A 265 -26.22 -21.95 -11.33
CA PRO A 265 -27.48 -21.40 -11.82
C PRO A 265 -27.31 -20.53 -13.08
N CYS A 266 -27.95 -20.94 -14.17
CA CYS A 266 -28.06 -20.15 -15.40
C CYS A 266 -29.50 -20.18 -15.89
N LYS A 267 -30.20 -19.06 -15.76
CA LYS A 267 -31.58 -18.88 -16.23
C LYS A 267 -31.60 -17.83 -17.31
N THR A 268 -32.40 -18.04 -18.34
CA THR A 268 -32.53 -17.15 -19.49
C THR A 268 -34.00 -16.93 -19.84
N THR A 269 -34.29 -15.79 -20.43
CA THR A 269 -35.56 -15.50 -21.12
C THR A 269 -35.50 -15.85 -22.61
N VAL A 270 -34.34 -16.28 -23.11
CA VAL A 270 -34.16 -16.72 -24.50
C VAL A 270 -34.94 -18.01 -24.72
N ASP A 271 -35.72 -18.03 -25.79
CA ASP A 271 -36.44 -19.21 -26.24
C ASP A 271 -35.47 -20.29 -26.76
N LEU A 272 -35.30 -21.34 -25.94
CA LEU A 272 -34.40 -22.46 -26.22
C LEU A 272 -34.99 -23.50 -27.19
N THR A 273 -36.25 -23.33 -27.63
CA THR A 273 -36.86 -24.21 -28.65
C THR A 273 -36.35 -23.94 -30.06
N LYS A 274 -35.68 -22.80 -30.26
CA LYS A 274 -34.95 -22.47 -31.49
C LYS A 274 -33.62 -23.22 -31.51
N ASP A 275 -33.03 -23.45 -32.68
CA ASP A 275 -31.70 -24.07 -32.80
C ASP A 275 -30.62 -23.18 -32.17
N VAL A 276 -30.45 -23.29 -30.86
CA VAL A 276 -29.48 -22.58 -30.06
C VAL A 276 -28.41 -23.54 -29.56
N LYS A 277 -27.17 -23.05 -29.53
CA LYS A 277 -26.05 -23.77 -28.94
C LYS A 277 -25.82 -23.23 -27.52
N VAL A 278 -25.68 -24.12 -26.54
CA VAL A 278 -25.29 -23.75 -25.17
C VAL A 278 -23.90 -24.28 -24.88
N GLU A 279 -23.01 -23.41 -24.42
CA GLU A 279 -21.67 -23.77 -23.98
C GLU A 279 -21.44 -23.30 -22.54
N TRP A 280 -21.00 -24.23 -21.70
CA TRP A 280 -20.39 -23.92 -20.42
C TRP A 280 -18.87 -24.05 -20.53
N LYS A 281 -18.16 -23.01 -20.10
CA LYS A 281 -16.70 -23.00 -20.01
C LYS A 281 -16.27 -22.61 -18.60
N ASP A 282 -15.11 -23.10 -18.18
CA ASP A 282 -14.48 -22.61 -16.96
C ASP A 282 -13.58 -21.40 -17.22
N SER A 283 -12.90 -20.91 -16.19
CA SER A 283 -11.97 -19.78 -16.26
C SER A 283 -10.74 -20.03 -17.15
N LYS A 284 -10.38 -21.31 -17.37
CA LYS A 284 -9.31 -21.72 -18.29
C LYS A 284 -9.84 -21.98 -19.70
N THR A 285 -11.08 -21.60 -20.00
CA THR A 285 -11.76 -21.79 -21.29
C THR A 285 -12.00 -23.24 -21.71
N ARG A 286 -11.81 -24.20 -20.78
CA ARG A 286 -12.09 -25.62 -21.00
C ARG A 286 -13.60 -25.81 -21.14
N LYS A 287 -14.02 -26.62 -22.12
CA LYS A 287 -15.43 -26.96 -22.31
C LYS A 287 -15.90 -27.85 -21.18
N VAL A 288 -16.76 -27.30 -20.33
CA VAL A 288 -17.38 -28.00 -19.20
C VAL A 288 -18.60 -28.77 -19.69
N TYR A 289 -19.46 -28.12 -20.47
CA TYR A 289 -20.65 -28.74 -21.05
C TYR A 289 -20.96 -28.12 -22.41
N VAL A 290 -21.38 -28.94 -23.36
CA VAL A 290 -21.73 -28.49 -24.71
C VAL A 290 -23.04 -29.16 -25.11
N TYR A 291 -23.98 -28.33 -25.54
CA TYR A 291 -25.26 -28.73 -26.07
C TYR A 291 -25.44 -28.12 -27.46
N HIS A 292 -25.74 -28.98 -28.44
CA HIS A 292 -26.27 -28.57 -29.74
C HIS A 292 -27.78 -28.84 -29.76
N PRO A 293 -28.53 -28.19 -30.67
CA PRO A 293 -29.97 -28.42 -30.80
C PRO A 293 -30.30 -29.91 -30.84
N GLY A 294 -31.08 -30.38 -29.86
CA GLY A 294 -31.55 -31.76 -29.76
C GLY A 294 -30.58 -32.78 -29.14
N SER A 295 -29.31 -32.46 -28.86
CA SER A 295 -28.38 -33.45 -28.29
C SER A 295 -27.20 -32.88 -27.52
N ASP A 296 -26.83 -33.57 -26.44
CA ASP A 296 -25.60 -33.32 -25.69
C ASP A 296 -24.37 -33.80 -26.44
N GLN A 297 -23.26 -33.10 -26.28
CA GLN A 297 -22.00 -33.42 -26.95
C GLN A 297 -20.92 -33.78 -25.93
N PRO A 298 -20.99 -34.96 -25.29
CA PRO A 298 -19.99 -35.37 -24.30
C PRO A 298 -18.58 -35.50 -24.91
N GLU A 299 -18.47 -35.76 -26.21
CA GLU A 299 -17.19 -35.85 -26.92
C GLU A 299 -16.48 -34.50 -27.08
N GLU A 300 -17.23 -33.39 -27.04
CA GLU A 300 -16.64 -32.04 -27.08
C GLU A 300 -16.17 -31.55 -25.70
N GLN A 301 -16.54 -32.26 -24.62
CA GLN A 301 -16.18 -31.87 -23.26
C GLN A 301 -14.71 -32.15 -22.96
N HIS A 302 -14.12 -31.29 -22.14
CA HIS A 302 -12.80 -31.57 -21.59
C HIS A 302 -12.84 -32.82 -20.70
N SER A 303 -11.78 -33.63 -20.73
CA SER A 303 -11.69 -34.91 -20.01
C SER A 303 -12.04 -34.83 -18.52
N LEU A 304 -11.69 -33.71 -17.86
CA LEU A 304 -11.99 -33.45 -16.44
C LEU A 304 -13.48 -33.33 -16.09
N TYR A 305 -14.33 -32.95 -17.05
CA TYR A 305 -15.77 -32.72 -16.83
C TYR A 305 -16.65 -33.79 -17.48
N ARG A 306 -16.10 -34.54 -18.44
CA ARG A 306 -16.80 -35.61 -19.13
C ARG A 306 -17.37 -36.62 -18.14
N GLY A 307 -18.68 -36.88 -18.23
CA GLY A 307 -19.40 -37.78 -17.32
C GLY A 307 -19.72 -37.22 -15.92
N ARG A 308 -19.24 -36.00 -15.58
CA ARG A 308 -19.50 -35.33 -14.29
C ARG A 308 -20.55 -34.22 -14.39
N THR A 309 -21.04 -33.92 -15.57
CA THR A 309 -21.89 -32.74 -15.79
C THR A 309 -23.23 -33.12 -16.41
N GLU A 310 -24.29 -32.47 -15.94
CA GLU A 310 -25.65 -32.68 -16.43
C GLU A 310 -26.39 -31.35 -16.39
N MET A 311 -27.09 -30.97 -17.46
CA MET A 311 -27.80 -29.68 -17.53
C MET A 311 -29.30 -29.88 -17.39
N ASN A 312 -29.94 -29.06 -16.57
CA ASN A 312 -31.40 -29.04 -16.48
C ASN A 312 -31.99 -28.57 -17.82
N ARG A 313 -33.04 -29.26 -18.29
CA ARG A 313 -33.76 -28.94 -19.53
C ARG A 313 -35.24 -28.71 -19.23
N LEU A 314 -35.53 -27.78 -18.32
CA LEU A 314 -36.90 -27.35 -18.08
C LEU A 314 -37.37 -26.48 -19.25
N GLU A 315 -38.61 -26.67 -19.72
CA GLU A 315 -39.23 -25.96 -20.87
C GLU A 315 -39.33 -24.41 -20.72
N ARG A 316 -38.66 -23.80 -19.73
CA ARG A 316 -38.81 -22.38 -19.36
C ARG A 316 -37.47 -21.61 -19.26
N GLY A 317 -36.44 -22.04 -20.00
CA GLY A 317 -35.19 -21.28 -20.06
C GLY A 317 -34.25 -21.46 -18.85
N ASP A 318 -34.40 -22.55 -18.08
CA ASP A 318 -33.47 -22.89 -17.00
C ASP A 318 -32.44 -23.91 -17.51
N ILE A 319 -31.21 -23.43 -17.73
CA ILE A 319 -30.06 -24.21 -18.21
C ILE A 319 -28.99 -24.36 -17.12
N THR A 320 -29.45 -24.42 -15.87
CA THR A 320 -28.59 -24.67 -14.70
C THR A 320 -27.79 -25.96 -14.90
N LEU A 321 -26.48 -25.89 -14.63
CA LEU A 321 -25.57 -27.02 -14.77
C LEU A 321 -25.34 -27.70 -13.41
N SER A 322 -25.56 -29.00 -13.34
CA SER A 322 -25.17 -29.86 -12.23
C SER A 322 -23.75 -30.39 -12.48
N LEU A 323 -22.85 -30.18 -11.53
CA LEU A 323 -21.49 -30.72 -11.52
C LEU A 323 -21.37 -31.74 -10.38
N LYS A 324 -21.10 -32.99 -10.71
CA LYS A 324 -20.94 -34.15 -9.80
C LYS A 324 -19.53 -34.20 -9.22
N ASP A 325 -19.45 -34.59 -7.95
CA ASP A 325 -18.22 -34.74 -7.17
C ASP A 325 -17.31 -33.49 -7.23
N PRO A 326 -17.79 -32.29 -6.85
CA PRO A 326 -17.01 -31.05 -6.92
C PRO A 326 -15.73 -31.14 -6.07
N THR A 327 -14.61 -30.70 -6.67
CA THR A 327 -13.30 -30.63 -6.03
C THR A 327 -12.80 -29.19 -5.96
N SER A 328 -11.81 -28.92 -5.12
CA SER A 328 -11.16 -27.61 -5.04
C SER A 328 -10.59 -27.16 -6.39
N GLU A 329 -10.19 -28.09 -7.27
CA GLU A 329 -9.71 -27.80 -8.62
C GLU A 329 -10.81 -27.29 -9.55
N ASP A 330 -12.08 -27.58 -9.22
CA ASP A 330 -13.24 -27.07 -9.94
C ASP A 330 -13.61 -25.65 -9.48
N SER A 331 -13.00 -25.11 -8.42
CA SER A 331 -13.27 -23.74 -7.97
C SER A 331 -12.82 -22.72 -9.00
N GLY A 332 -13.66 -21.72 -9.26
CA GLY A 332 -13.40 -20.70 -10.27
C GLY A 332 -14.68 -20.15 -10.90
N THR A 333 -14.51 -19.35 -11.95
CA THR A 333 -15.63 -18.77 -12.69
C THR A 333 -16.05 -19.70 -13.82
N PHE A 334 -17.32 -20.09 -13.82
CA PHE A 334 -17.99 -20.80 -14.90
C PHE A 334 -18.80 -19.82 -15.74
N ILE A 335 -18.73 -19.97 -17.05
CA ILE A 335 -19.32 -19.07 -18.04
C ILE A 335 -20.32 -19.87 -18.87
N CYS A 336 -21.58 -19.55 -18.72
CA CYS A 336 -22.71 -20.04 -19.50
C CYS A 336 -22.93 -19.10 -20.68
N THR A 337 -22.78 -19.60 -21.92
CA THR A 337 -22.97 -18.80 -23.15
C THR A 337 -23.99 -19.46 -24.07
N ILE A 338 -24.97 -18.68 -24.52
CA ILE A 338 -25.99 -19.11 -25.49
C ILE A 338 -25.70 -18.44 -26.82
N TYR A 339 -25.66 -19.22 -27.90
CA TYR A 339 -25.47 -18.75 -29.26
C TYR A 339 -26.69 -19.05 -30.12
N ASN A 340 -27.00 -18.15 -31.05
CA ASN A 340 -27.97 -18.41 -32.11
C ASN A 340 -27.36 -19.26 -33.26
N ARG A 341 -28.17 -19.59 -34.28
CA ARG A 341 -27.73 -20.32 -35.50
C ARG A 341 -26.54 -19.65 -36.22
N GLU A 342 -26.45 -18.33 -36.18
CA GLU A 342 -25.37 -17.55 -36.81
C GLU A 342 -24.11 -17.44 -35.94
N LYS A 343 -24.08 -18.12 -34.78
CA LYS A 343 -23.01 -18.07 -33.76
C LYS A 343 -22.87 -16.70 -33.06
N ASN A 344 -23.88 -15.86 -33.13
CA ASN A 344 -23.96 -14.63 -32.35
C ASN A 344 -24.34 -14.97 -30.90
N ILE A 345 -23.65 -14.34 -29.94
CA ILE A 345 -23.93 -14.49 -28.51
C ILE A 345 -25.28 -13.84 -28.21
N MET A 346 -26.20 -14.60 -27.65
CA MET A 346 -27.50 -14.12 -27.18
C MET A 346 -27.46 -13.81 -25.68
N MET A 347 -26.66 -14.58 -24.93
CA MET A 347 -26.48 -14.41 -23.49
C MET A 347 -25.11 -14.93 -23.08
N LYS A 348 -24.48 -14.25 -22.12
CA LYS A 348 -23.27 -14.72 -21.46
C LYS A 348 -23.36 -14.40 -19.98
N LYS A 349 -23.45 -15.42 -19.14
CA LYS A 349 -23.57 -15.30 -17.68
C LYS A 349 -22.42 -16.01 -16.99
N GLN A 350 -21.89 -15.40 -15.94
CA GLN A 350 -20.86 -15.96 -15.09
C GLN A 350 -21.45 -16.40 -13.75
N VAL A 351 -20.89 -17.49 -13.23
CA VAL A 351 -21.18 -18.04 -11.89
C VAL A 351 -19.84 -18.37 -11.25
N GLN A 352 -19.61 -17.94 -10.03
CA GLN A 352 -18.37 -18.19 -9.30
C GLN A 352 -18.57 -19.35 -8.33
N LEU A 353 -17.92 -20.48 -8.57
CA LEU A 353 -17.92 -21.64 -7.69
C LEU A 353 -16.74 -21.58 -6.72
N LYS A 354 -17.00 -21.80 -5.44
CA LYS A 354 -15.98 -22.00 -4.41
C LYS A 354 -16.28 -23.28 -3.64
N VAL A 355 -15.41 -24.28 -3.81
CA VAL A 355 -15.48 -25.53 -3.05
C VAL A 355 -14.69 -25.36 -1.75
N LYS A 356 -15.37 -25.51 -0.61
CA LYS A 356 -14.76 -25.41 0.71
C LYS A 356 -14.12 -26.75 1.07
N VAL A 357 -12.81 -26.72 1.29
CA VAL A 357 -12.05 -27.88 1.75
C VAL A 357 -11.75 -27.73 3.23
N GLN A 358 -11.99 -28.79 4.00
CA GLN A 358 -11.66 -28.81 5.41
C GLN A 358 -10.15 -28.82 5.58
N SER A 359 -9.61 -27.85 6.32
CA SER A 359 -8.17 -27.74 6.60
C SER A 359 -7.85 -28.14 8.04
N VAL A 360 -6.87 -29.02 8.20
CA VAL A 360 -6.32 -29.44 9.49
C VAL A 360 -4.92 -28.89 9.60
N GLN A 361 -4.64 -28.16 10.69
CA GLN A 361 -3.32 -27.65 11.01
C GLN A 361 -2.79 -28.37 12.24
N VAL A 362 -1.55 -28.84 12.15
CA VAL A 362 -0.89 -29.60 13.21
C VAL A 362 0.57 -29.16 13.29
N ASP A 363 1.16 -29.13 14.48
CA ASP A 363 2.56 -28.79 14.65
C ASP A 363 3.46 -30.01 14.38
N SER A 364 4.65 -29.78 13.82
CA SER A 364 5.64 -30.82 13.53
C SER A 364 6.15 -31.42 14.85
N GLY A 365 5.86 -32.69 15.11
CA GLY A 365 6.19 -33.38 16.38
C GLY A 365 4.99 -34.03 17.07
N GLU A 366 3.76 -33.69 16.65
CA GLU A 366 2.56 -34.41 17.08
C GLU A 366 2.59 -35.89 16.64
N LYS A 367 2.21 -36.78 17.55
CA LYS A 367 2.29 -38.24 17.33
C LYS A 367 1.41 -38.70 16.18
N SER A 368 0.27 -38.04 15.98
CA SER A 368 -0.62 -38.29 14.85
C SER A 368 -1.55 -37.11 14.59
N VAL A 369 -2.09 -37.06 13.38
CA VAL A 369 -3.16 -36.15 12.98
C VAL A 369 -4.33 -36.94 12.43
N LEU A 370 -5.54 -36.51 12.76
CA LEU A 370 -6.76 -37.08 12.22
C LEU A 370 -7.21 -36.27 10.99
N LEU A 371 -7.30 -36.92 9.84
CA LEU A 371 -7.87 -36.38 8.61
C LEU A 371 -9.36 -36.71 8.55
N PRO A 372 -10.26 -35.73 8.76
CA PRO A 372 -11.69 -35.99 8.92
C PRO A 372 -12.39 -36.37 7.61
N CYS A 373 -12.93 -37.59 7.55
CA CYS A 373 -13.82 -38.02 6.47
C CYS A 373 -15.00 -38.78 7.09
N LYS A 374 -16.20 -38.21 6.97
CA LYS A 374 -17.44 -38.84 7.44
C LYS A 374 -18.35 -39.05 6.24
N THR A 375 -18.96 -40.22 6.17
CA THR A 375 -19.88 -40.65 5.12
C THR A 375 -21.20 -41.09 5.74
N THR A 376 -22.31 -40.85 5.05
CA THR A 376 -23.62 -41.40 5.40
C THR A 376 -23.89 -42.72 4.69
N VAL A 377 -22.92 -43.22 3.92
CA VAL A 377 -23.01 -44.50 3.21
C VAL A 377 -22.80 -45.64 4.21
N ASP A 378 -23.70 -46.62 4.19
CA ASP A 378 -23.56 -47.83 4.99
C ASP A 378 -22.35 -48.64 4.49
N LEU A 379 -21.38 -48.83 5.38
CA LEU A 379 -20.12 -49.52 5.10
C LEU A 379 -20.22 -51.05 5.24
N THR A 380 -21.42 -51.58 5.52
CA THR A 380 -21.68 -53.03 5.67
C THR A 380 -21.82 -53.78 4.35
N GLU A 381 -21.98 -53.07 3.22
CA GLU A 381 -21.90 -53.64 1.87
C GLU A 381 -20.42 -53.73 1.40
N ASP A 382 -20.11 -54.45 0.30
CA ASP A 382 -18.71 -54.50 -0.20
C ASP A 382 -18.30 -53.13 -0.78
N VAL A 383 -17.90 -52.25 0.13
CA VAL A 383 -17.48 -50.87 -0.12
C VAL A 383 -15.96 -50.82 -0.10
N LYS A 384 -15.39 -50.09 -1.06
CA LYS A 384 -13.95 -49.79 -1.08
C LYS A 384 -13.73 -48.35 -0.64
N VAL A 385 -12.87 -48.12 0.34
CA VAL A 385 -12.42 -46.78 0.73
C VAL A 385 -10.96 -46.62 0.32
N GLU A 386 -10.67 -45.56 -0.43
CA GLU A 386 -9.32 -45.20 -0.83
C GLU A 386 -8.99 -43.78 -0.38
N TRP A 387 -7.88 -43.65 0.36
CA TRP A 387 -7.24 -42.37 0.60
C TRP A 387 -6.05 -42.20 -0.33
N LYS A 388 -6.00 -41.06 -1.02
CA LYS A 388 -4.89 -40.67 -1.91
C LYS A 388 -4.37 -39.30 -1.54
N ASP A 389 -3.10 -39.05 -1.76
CA ASP A 389 -2.53 -37.70 -1.64
C ASP A 389 -2.60 -36.92 -2.96
N SER A 390 -2.05 -35.71 -2.96
CA SER A 390 -2.03 -34.81 -4.12
C SER A 390 -1.25 -35.36 -5.33
N LYS A 391 -0.34 -36.33 -5.12
CA LYS A 391 0.40 -37.02 -6.17
C LYS A 391 -0.28 -38.33 -6.58
N SER A 392 -1.54 -38.55 -6.17
CA SER A 392 -2.30 -39.77 -6.40
C SER A 392 -1.68 -41.04 -5.80
N ARG A 393 -0.75 -40.91 -4.83
CA ARG A 393 -0.17 -42.05 -4.11
C ARG A 393 -1.23 -42.60 -3.16
N LYS A 394 -1.39 -43.93 -3.11
CA LYS A 394 -2.32 -44.59 -2.19
C LYS A 394 -1.79 -44.46 -0.76
N VAL A 395 -2.49 -43.67 0.05
CA VAL A 395 -2.18 -43.42 1.46
C VAL A 395 -2.79 -44.54 2.31
N TYR A 396 -4.05 -44.88 2.06
CA TYR A 396 -4.76 -45.95 2.75
C TYR A 396 -5.75 -46.63 1.81
N VAL A 397 -5.95 -47.93 1.99
CA VAL A 397 -6.94 -48.71 1.24
C VAL A 397 -7.65 -49.66 2.21
N TYR A 398 -8.97 -49.59 2.23
CA TYR A 398 -9.84 -50.51 2.97
C TYR A 398 -10.80 -51.18 1.99
N HIS A 399 -10.90 -52.50 2.07
CA HIS A 399 -11.72 -53.30 1.16
C HIS A 399 -12.13 -54.62 1.81
N LEU A 400 -13.38 -55.07 1.57
CA LEU A 400 -13.90 -56.36 2.07
C LEU A 400 -13.70 -56.55 3.59
N GLY A 401 -14.00 -55.51 4.37
CA GLY A 401 -13.93 -55.61 5.84
C GLY A 401 -12.51 -55.62 6.41
N SER A 402 -11.47 -55.35 5.61
CA SER A 402 -10.08 -55.39 6.07
C SER A 402 -9.19 -54.34 5.40
N ASP A 403 -8.13 -53.96 6.11
CA ASP A 403 -7.09 -53.09 5.60
C ASP A 403 -6.25 -53.81 4.55
N GLN A 404 -5.86 -53.08 3.50
CA GLN A 404 -5.05 -53.61 2.39
C GLN A 404 -3.65 -52.93 2.39
N PRO A 405 -2.76 -53.26 3.34
CA PRO A 405 -1.46 -52.59 3.47
C PRO A 405 -0.54 -52.82 2.25
N GLU A 406 -0.72 -53.92 1.51
CA GLU A 406 0.06 -54.21 0.30
C GLU A 406 -0.27 -53.27 -0.87
N GLU A 407 -1.44 -52.61 -0.85
CA GLU A 407 -1.80 -51.60 -1.85
C GLU A 407 -1.29 -50.18 -1.49
N GLN A 408 -0.80 -49.97 -0.27
CA GLN A 408 -0.32 -48.66 0.19
C GLN A 408 1.04 -48.34 -0.42
N HIS A 409 1.27 -47.05 -0.68
CA HIS A 409 2.57 -46.56 -1.08
C HIS A 409 3.56 -46.68 0.09
N SER A 410 4.83 -46.99 -0.22
CA SER A 410 5.88 -47.25 0.78
C SER A 410 6.01 -46.14 1.85
N LEU A 411 5.84 -44.89 1.45
CA LEU A 411 5.89 -43.70 2.35
C LEU A 411 4.84 -43.68 3.46
N TYR A 412 3.69 -44.34 3.28
CA TYR A 412 2.57 -44.31 4.24
C TYR A 412 2.34 -45.66 4.94
N ARG A 413 3.05 -46.71 4.49
CA ARG A 413 2.92 -48.05 5.04
C ARG A 413 3.35 -48.05 6.51
N GLY A 414 2.46 -48.53 7.38
CA GLY A 414 2.69 -48.58 8.83
C GLY A 414 2.50 -47.26 9.57
N ARG A 415 2.20 -46.16 8.87
CA ARG A 415 1.96 -44.82 9.46
C ARG A 415 0.49 -44.43 9.50
N THR A 416 -0.41 -45.29 9.02
CA THR A 416 -1.80 -44.94 8.76
C THR A 416 -2.75 -45.92 9.45
N GLU A 417 -3.82 -45.40 10.02
CA GLU A 417 -4.85 -46.17 10.72
C GLU A 417 -6.20 -45.48 10.51
N MET A 418 -7.19 -46.20 9.99
CA MET A 418 -8.54 -45.65 9.80
C MET A 418 -9.37 -45.83 11.06
N ASN A 419 -10.05 -44.76 11.47
CA ASN A 419 -11.00 -44.83 12.56
C ASN A 419 -12.27 -45.54 12.08
N LEU A 420 -12.65 -46.65 12.71
CA LEU A 420 -13.88 -47.43 12.44
C LEU A 420 -14.86 -47.39 13.64
N LEU A 421 -14.69 -46.41 14.55
CA LEU A 421 -15.40 -46.34 15.84
C LEU A 421 -16.95 -46.33 15.71
N GLU A 422 -17.52 -45.82 14.62
CA GLU A 422 -18.96 -45.88 14.31
C GLU A 422 -19.18 -45.98 12.78
N CYS A 423 -20.20 -46.73 12.33
CA CYS A 423 -20.58 -46.85 10.92
C CYS A 423 -20.73 -45.45 10.28
N GLY A 424 -19.77 -45.06 9.45
CA GLY A 424 -19.79 -43.78 8.72
C GLY A 424 -18.66 -42.81 9.07
N ASP A 425 -17.87 -43.03 10.13
CA ASP A 425 -16.60 -42.33 10.28
C ASP A 425 -15.50 -43.14 9.58
N ILE A 426 -14.88 -42.57 8.56
CA ILE A 426 -13.76 -43.16 7.79
C ILE A 426 -12.55 -42.22 7.82
N SER A 427 -12.45 -41.44 8.90
CA SER A 427 -11.34 -40.52 9.13
C SER A 427 -10.03 -41.29 9.26
N LEU A 428 -8.96 -40.72 8.72
CA LEU A 428 -7.66 -41.37 8.67
C LEU A 428 -6.71 -40.73 9.71
N SER A 429 -6.19 -41.53 10.63
CA SER A 429 -5.09 -41.13 11.49
C SER A 429 -3.77 -41.36 10.76
N LEU A 430 -2.99 -40.29 10.55
CA LEU A 430 -1.64 -40.33 9.99
C LEU A 430 -0.62 -40.04 11.10
N LYS A 431 0.32 -40.95 11.31
CA LYS A 431 1.37 -40.93 12.33
C LYS A 431 2.71 -40.48 11.75
N ASP A 432 3.64 -40.13 12.65
CA ASP A 432 5.03 -39.76 12.33
C ASP A 432 5.11 -38.64 11.28
N LEU A 433 4.43 -37.53 11.54
CA LEU A 433 4.23 -36.43 10.58
C LEU A 433 5.53 -35.69 10.27
N THR A 434 5.71 -35.35 8.99
CA THR A 434 6.80 -34.50 8.49
C THR A 434 6.21 -33.30 7.73
N TYR A 435 7.02 -32.26 7.51
CA TYR A 435 6.60 -31.11 6.71
C TYR A 435 6.19 -31.52 5.28
N GLU A 436 6.80 -32.59 4.73
CA GLU A 436 6.52 -33.14 3.40
C GLU A 436 5.15 -33.81 3.29
N ASP A 437 4.54 -34.19 4.43
CA ASP A 437 3.18 -34.73 4.47
C ASP A 437 2.13 -33.62 4.32
N SER A 438 2.53 -32.34 4.33
CA SER A 438 1.61 -31.24 4.03
C SER A 438 1.09 -31.33 2.59
N GLY A 439 -0.22 -31.26 2.44
CA GLY A 439 -0.85 -31.39 1.13
C GLY A 439 -2.34 -31.66 1.20
N THR A 440 -2.91 -31.97 0.04
CA THR A 440 -4.32 -32.35 -0.08
C THR A 440 -4.43 -33.87 -0.09
N PHE A 441 -5.25 -34.38 0.81
CA PHE A 441 -5.64 -35.78 0.89
C PHE A 441 -7.08 -35.93 0.38
N ILE A 442 -7.34 -37.01 -0.33
CA ILE A 442 -8.60 -37.29 -1.02
C ILE A 442 -9.12 -38.63 -0.53
N CYS A 443 -10.23 -38.60 0.18
CA CYS A 443 -11.00 -39.74 0.64
C CYS A 443 -12.05 -40.07 -0.43
N THR A 444 -12.01 -41.27 -1.01
CA THR A 444 -12.96 -41.72 -2.02
C THR A 444 -13.62 -43.03 -1.59
N VAL A 445 -14.95 -43.08 -1.64
CA VAL A 445 -15.75 -44.25 -1.31
C VAL A 445 -16.37 -44.81 -2.59
N TYR A 446 -16.20 -46.10 -2.83
CA TYR A 446 -16.73 -46.81 -3.99
C TYR A 446 -17.73 -47.88 -3.58
N ASN A 447 -18.81 -48.04 -4.36
CA ASN A 447 -19.70 -49.18 -4.22
C ASN A 447 -19.14 -50.45 -4.90
N ARG A 448 -19.89 -51.55 -4.84
CA ARG A 448 -19.60 -52.84 -5.50
C ARG A 448 -19.29 -52.73 -6.99
N GLU A 449 -19.97 -51.84 -7.69
CA GLU A 449 -19.83 -51.60 -9.12
C GLU A 449 -18.67 -50.65 -9.45
N LYS A 450 -17.89 -50.22 -8.45
CA LYS A 450 -16.81 -49.23 -8.54
C LYS A 450 -17.28 -47.81 -8.89
N ASN A 451 -18.57 -47.53 -8.68
CA ASN A 451 -19.09 -46.17 -8.79
C ASN A 451 -18.69 -45.37 -7.55
N ILE A 452 -18.29 -44.11 -7.76
CA ILE A 452 -17.92 -43.19 -6.68
C ILE A 452 -19.21 -42.78 -5.95
N MET A 453 -19.27 -43.08 -4.67
CA MET A 453 -20.38 -42.73 -3.78
C MET A 453 -20.12 -41.41 -3.05
N MET A 454 -18.85 -41.15 -2.73
CA MET A 454 -18.40 -39.94 -2.05
C MET A 454 -16.94 -39.66 -2.44
N LYS A 455 -16.62 -38.39 -2.66
CA LYS A 455 -15.24 -37.93 -2.83
C LYS A 455 -15.01 -36.64 -2.06
N LYS A 456 -14.23 -36.72 -0.98
CA LYS A 456 -13.96 -35.59 -0.08
C LYS A 456 -12.47 -35.25 -0.06
N GLN A 457 -12.16 -33.97 -0.11
CA GLN A 457 -10.81 -33.46 0.07
C GLN A 457 -10.62 -32.91 1.47
N VAL A 458 -9.43 -33.15 2.02
CA VAL A 458 -8.96 -32.62 3.30
C VAL A 458 -7.57 -32.06 3.08
N GLN A 459 -7.34 -30.84 3.54
CA GLN A 459 -6.04 -30.20 3.42
C GLN A 459 -5.29 -30.32 4.75
N LEU A 460 -4.14 -30.98 4.76
CA LEU A 460 -3.23 -31.03 5.89
C LEU A 460 -2.16 -29.97 5.72
N LYS A 461 -1.95 -29.16 6.76
CA LYS A 461 -0.82 -28.24 6.85
C LYS A 461 -0.07 -28.54 8.14
N VAL A 462 1.07 -29.19 8.00
CA VAL A 462 2.01 -29.38 9.10
C VAL A 462 2.77 -28.08 9.25
N LYS A 463 2.60 -27.40 10.38
CA LYS A 463 3.41 -26.24 10.74
C LYS A 463 4.77 -26.76 11.15
N GLU A 464 5.80 -26.22 10.53
CA GLU A 464 7.16 -26.46 10.96
C GLU A 464 7.29 -25.94 12.40
N ASN A 465 7.59 -26.84 13.35
CA ASN A 465 8.02 -26.44 14.68
C ASN A 465 9.43 -25.88 14.51
N LEU A 466 9.51 -24.59 14.21
CA LEU A 466 10.75 -23.82 14.29
C LEU A 466 11.26 -23.70 15.74
N THR A 467 10.59 -24.32 16.71
CA THR A 467 10.95 -24.36 18.13
C THR A 467 11.71 -25.62 18.53
N GLU A 468 11.47 -26.79 17.92
CA GLU A 468 12.21 -28.03 18.27
C GLU A 468 13.47 -28.25 17.44
N SER A 469 13.68 -27.52 16.34
CA SER A 469 15.03 -27.31 15.80
C SER A 469 15.82 -26.26 16.60
N PHE A 470 15.15 -25.42 17.39
CA PHE A 470 15.74 -24.30 18.13
C PHE A 470 16.36 -24.66 19.48
N GLU A 471 16.02 -25.80 20.08
CA GLU A 471 16.72 -26.29 21.28
C GLU A 471 18.01 -27.10 20.99
N SER A 472 18.39 -27.26 19.72
CA SER A 472 19.73 -27.75 19.34
C SER A 472 20.68 -26.66 18.82
N PHE A 473 20.25 -25.39 18.76
CA PHE A 473 21.09 -24.28 18.27
C PHE A 473 22.11 -23.74 19.28
N THR A 474 22.33 -24.40 20.41
CA THR A 474 23.48 -24.08 21.28
C THR A 474 24.82 -24.63 20.79
N GLU A 475 24.86 -25.37 19.67
CA GLU A 475 26.10 -25.66 18.96
C GLU A 475 26.03 -25.24 17.48
N LEU A 476 25.97 -23.94 17.26
CA LEU A 476 26.45 -23.36 16.00
C LEU A 476 27.89 -23.84 15.80
N ASN A 477 28.11 -24.80 14.89
CA ASN A 477 29.45 -25.25 14.57
C ASN A 477 30.28 -24.02 14.15
N PRO A 478 31.24 -23.54 14.96
CA PRO A 478 31.89 -22.24 14.77
C PRO A 478 32.63 -22.13 13.43
N GLU A 479 32.91 -23.26 12.80
CA GLU A 479 33.58 -23.34 11.50
C GLU A 479 32.64 -23.03 10.31
N LYS A 480 31.31 -23.14 10.48
CA LYS A 480 30.33 -23.06 9.38
C LYS A 480 29.53 -21.75 9.30
N ALA A 481 29.70 -20.82 10.23
CA ALA A 481 28.98 -19.53 10.24
C ALA A 481 29.93 -18.34 10.48
N TYR A 482 29.52 -17.15 10.04
CA TYR A 482 30.24 -15.92 10.34
C TYR A 482 30.10 -15.55 11.82
N ASN A 483 31.18 -15.07 12.43
CA ASN A 483 31.11 -14.48 13.76
C ASN A 483 30.42 -13.11 13.69
N MET A 484 29.18 -13.07 14.18
CA MET A 484 28.31 -11.89 14.22
C MET A 484 28.09 -11.37 15.65
N ASN A 485 29.03 -11.64 16.57
CA ASN A 485 28.96 -11.28 17.99
C ASN A 485 29.86 -10.08 18.36
N ARG A 486 30.31 -9.28 17.40
CA ARG A 486 31.12 -8.08 17.68
C ARG A 486 30.23 -6.94 18.17
N ARG A 487 30.84 -5.85 18.64
CA ARG A 487 30.11 -4.75 19.30
C ARG A 487 29.08 -4.07 18.39
N ARG A 488 29.40 -3.88 17.11
CA ARG A 488 28.52 -3.21 16.14
C ARG A 488 28.16 -4.17 15.01
N ARG A 489 26.95 -4.05 14.44
CA ARG A 489 26.61 -4.76 13.20
C ARG A 489 27.55 -4.32 12.07
N GLY A 490 27.72 -3.02 11.91
CA GLY A 490 28.60 -2.42 10.91
C GLY A 490 27.92 -1.35 10.07
N LEU A 491 28.64 -0.84 9.09
CA LEU A 491 28.21 0.27 8.24
C LEU A 491 27.36 -0.24 7.07
N ALA A 492 26.23 0.43 6.80
CA ALA A 492 25.45 0.26 5.60
C ALA A 492 25.44 1.56 4.79
N LEU A 493 25.93 1.53 3.55
CA LEU A 493 25.92 2.69 2.66
C LEU A 493 24.88 2.47 1.56
N ILE A 494 23.96 3.42 1.39
CA ILE A 494 22.95 3.40 0.33
C ILE A 494 23.24 4.56 -0.61
N PHE A 495 23.56 4.25 -1.87
CA PHE A 495 23.72 5.21 -2.95
C PHE A 495 22.49 5.16 -3.85
N ASN A 496 21.60 6.12 -3.66
CA ASN A 496 20.38 6.28 -4.42
C ASN A 496 20.60 7.33 -5.52
N GLN A 497 20.37 6.97 -6.78
CA GLN A 497 20.51 7.88 -7.91
C GLN A 497 19.15 7.99 -8.58
N GLU A 498 18.55 9.18 -8.44
CA GLU A 498 17.25 9.57 -8.94
C GLU A 498 17.40 10.47 -10.16
N GLN A 499 18.22 11.50 -10.05
CA GLN A 499 18.46 12.48 -11.10
C GLN A 499 19.85 12.28 -11.71
N PHE A 500 19.91 12.45 -13.03
CA PHE A 500 21.12 12.29 -13.81
C PHE A 500 21.41 13.56 -14.60
N HIS A 501 22.69 13.84 -14.80
CA HIS A 501 23.15 14.95 -15.60
C HIS A 501 22.59 14.81 -17.02
N HIS A 502 21.98 15.87 -17.53
CA HIS A 502 21.28 15.88 -18.82
C HIS A 502 22.09 15.31 -20.00
N GLN A 503 23.42 15.41 -19.97
CA GLN A 503 24.31 14.87 -21.01
C GLN A 503 24.34 13.33 -21.06
N LEU A 504 23.92 12.65 -20.01
CA LEU A 504 23.82 11.19 -19.97
C LEU A 504 22.55 10.66 -20.65
N GLY A 505 21.57 11.52 -20.95
CA GLY A 505 20.36 11.14 -21.69
C GLY A 505 19.36 10.26 -20.94
N PHE A 506 19.51 10.11 -19.62
CA PHE A 506 18.57 9.35 -18.78
C PHE A 506 17.39 10.21 -18.28
N CYS A 507 16.23 9.59 -18.07
CA CYS A 507 15.13 10.19 -17.31
C CYS A 507 15.30 10.03 -15.80
N ASP A 508 14.67 10.93 -15.06
CA ASP A 508 14.52 10.85 -13.61
C ASP A 508 13.92 9.51 -13.17
N ARG A 509 14.54 8.91 -12.16
CA ARG A 509 14.25 7.57 -11.63
C ARG A 509 13.18 7.61 -10.54
N HIS A 510 11.95 8.01 -10.90
CA HIS A 510 10.81 8.01 -9.98
C HIS A 510 10.50 6.61 -9.40
N GLY A 511 10.11 6.57 -8.13
CA GLY A 511 9.84 5.36 -7.35
C GLY A 511 10.97 4.95 -6.40
N SER A 512 12.22 5.39 -6.66
CA SER A 512 13.34 5.19 -5.71
C SER A 512 13.14 5.97 -4.40
N GLU A 513 12.41 7.08 -4.48
CA GLU A 513 11.95 7.92 -3.36
C GLU A 513 11.15 7.13 -2.31
N VAL A 514 10.50 6.03 -2.74
CA VAL A 514 9.73 5.12 -1.87
C VAL A 514 10.64 4.02 -1.31
N ASP A 515 11.54 3.49 -2.12
CA ASP A 515 12.44 2.40 -1.76
C ASP A 515 13.50 2.82 -0.72
N ALA A 516 14.12 3.98 -0.90
CA ALA A 516 15.26 4.42 -0.08
C ALA A 516 14.92 4.54 1.42
N PRO A 517 13.82 5.19 1.84
CA PRO A 517 13.47 5.29 3.26
C PRO A 517 13.08 3.95 3.89
N ILE A 518 12.41 3.07 3.12
CA ILE A 518 11.99 1.74 3.61
C ILE A 518 13.21 0.86 3.84
N LEU A 519 14.16 0.88 2.90
CA LEU A 519 15.40 0.13 3.01
C LEU A 519 16.28 0.65 4.15
N GLU A 520 16.41 1.97 4.30
CA GLU A 520 17.12 2.58 5.42
C GLU A 520 16.56 2.10 6.76
N LYS A 521 15.24 2.18 6.94
CA LYS A 521 14.56 1.72 8.16
C LYS A 521 14.76 0.22 8.42
N SER A 522 14.69 -0.60 7.38
CA SER A 522 14.84 -2.06 7.49
C SER A 522 16.26 -2.44 7.93
N LEU A 523 17.28 -1.77 7.41
CA LEU A 523 18.67 -2.01 7.80
C LEU A 523 19.00 -1.46 9.19
N MET A 524 18.44 -0.31 9.57
CA MET A 524 18.54 0.20 10.95
C MET A 524 17.96 -0.80 11.95
N HIS A 525 16.83 -1.45 11.62
CA HIS A 525 16.22 -2.46 12.49
C HIS A 525 17.13 -3.68 12.73
N LEU A 526 17.94 -4.07 11.74
CA LEU A 526 18.94 -5.14 11.88
C LEU A 526 20.24 -4.70 12.58
N GLY A 527 20.28 -3.46 13.07
CA GLY A 527 21.37 -2.90 13.88
C GLY A 527 22.48 -2.22 13.07
N PHE A 528 22.31 -1.98 11.76
CA PHE A 528 23.31 -1.28 10.95
C PHE A 528 23.38 0.23 11.25
N GLU A 529 24.57 0.80 11.14
CA GLU A 529 24.75 2.24 11.01
C GLU A 529 24.52 2.62 9.53
N VAL A 530 23.34 3.14 9.21
CA VAL A 530 22.95 3.42 7.81
C VAL A 530 23.31 4.85 7.41
N LYS A 531 23.88 5.02 6.22
CA LYS A 531 24.09 6.32 5.56
C LYS A 531 23.50 6.30 4.16
N LEU A 532 22.45 7.10 3.97
CA LEU A 532 21.79 7.29 2.68
C LEU A 532 22.36 8.53 1.97
N PHE A 533 22.70 8.36 0.69
CA PHE A 533 23.14 9.43 -0.19
C PHE A 533 22.30 9.45 -1.47
N THR A 534 21.87 10.63 -1.88
CA THR A 534 21.06 10.83 -3.09
C THR A 534 21.81 11.68 -4.12
N ASP A 535 21.77 11.29 -5.39
CA ASP A 535 22.26 12.05 -6.56
C ASP A 535 23.73 12.51 -6.46
N LEU A 536 24.58 11.67 -5.86
CA LEU A 536 26.02 11.95 -5.78
C LEU A 536 26.71 11.81 -7.13
N LYS A 537 27.68 12.70 -7.37
CA LYS A 537 28.63 12.60 -8.48
C LYS A 537 29.61 11.45 -8.26
N LYS A 538 30.21 10.96 -9.35
CA LYS A 538 31.18 9.85 -9.34
C LYS A 538 32.33 10.07 -8.36
N ASP A 539 32.93 11.27 -8.35
CA ASP A 539 34.04 11.59 -7.46
C ASP A 539 33.60 11.61 -5.98
N ASP A 540 32.38 12.10 -5.71
CA ASP A 540 31.82 12.09 -4.37
C ASP A 540 31.54 10.66 -3.88
N ILE A 541 30.98 9.80 -4.75
CA ILE A 541 30.79 8.37 -4.44
C ILE A 541 32.14 7.72 -4.13
N ASN A 542 33.16 7.91 -4.97
CA ASN A 542 34.50 7.38 -4.73
C ASN A 542 35.07 7.87 -3.39
N ALA A 543 34.92 9.16 -3.08
CA ALA A 543 35.36 9.70 -1.80
C ALA A 543 34.63 9.08 -0.60
N LYS A 544 33.32 8.78 -0.70
CA LYS A 544 32.59 8.05 0.35
C LYS A 544 33.07 6.60 0.48
N LEU A 545 33.29 5.93 -0.64
CA LEU A 545 33.80 4.55 -0.66
C LEU A 545 35.20 4.46 -0.06
N ASP A 546 36.10 5.38 -0.42
CA ASP A 546 37.46 5.43 0.11
C ASP A 546 37.45 5.76 1.61
N LYS A 547 36.58 6.68 2.04
CA LYS A 547 36.39 6.95 3.47
C LYS A 547 35.92 5.71 4.23
N ALA A 548 35.01 4.93 3.64
CA ALA A 548 34.50 3.71 4.26
C ALA A 548 35.56 2.59 4.26
N ALA A 549 36.31 2.42 3.18
CA ALA A 549 37.38 1.42 3.08
C ALA A 549 38.52 1.69 4.09
N ASN A 550 38.83 2.97 4.34
CA ASN A 550 39.86 3.38 5.30
C ASN A 550 39.36 3.48 6.76
N ALA A 551 38.07 3.22 7.03
CA ALA A 551 37.55 3.24 8.39
C ALA A 551 37.98 1.97 9.17
N ASP A 552 38.01 2.08 10.50
CA ASP A 552 38.21 0.91 11.35
C ASP A 552 36.91 0.11 11.50
N HIS A 553 36.93 -1.12 10.99
CA HIS A 553 35.83 -2.07 11.10
C HIS A 553 36.09 -3.17 12.10
N SER A 554 37.15 -3.11 12.92
CA SER A 554 37.58 -4.21 13.79
C SER A 554 36.47 -4.68 14.74
N ASP A 555 35.65 -3.76 15.24
CA ASP A 555 34.51 -4.00 16.12
C ASP A 555 33.16 -4.22 15.41
N ALA A 556 33.13 -4.15 14.07
CA ALA A 556 31.94 -4.37 13.24
C ALA A 556 31.82 -5.83 12.79
N ASP A 557 30.60 -6.37 12.74
CA ASP A 557 30.34 -7.72 12.24
C ASP A 557 30.54 -7.83 10.73
N CYS A 558 30.01 -6.88 9.96
CA CYS A 558 29.94 -6.93 8.50
C CYS A 558 29.93 -5.52 7.87
N LEU A 559 29.95 -5.49 6.54
CA LEU A 559 29.80 -4.27 5.74
C LEU A 559 28.71 -4.49 4.69
N LEU A 560 27.86 -3.49 4.46
CA LEU A 560 26.80 -3.56 3.46
C LEU A 560 26.78 -2.31 2.57
N LEU A 561 26.75 -2.50 1.26
CA LEU A 561 26.63 -1.44 0.26
C LEU A 561 25.43 -1.72 -0.64
N VAL A 562 24.62 -0.70 -0.89
CA VAL A 562 23.49 -0.75 -1.82
C VAL A 562 23.62 0.34 -2.86
N PHE A 563 23.50 -0.03 -4.13
CA PHE A 563 23.44 0.89 -5.25
C PHE A 563 22.08 0.78 -5.92
N MET A 564 21.34 1.89 -5.99
CA MET A 564 20.06 2.01 -6.67
C MET A 564 20.19 3.05 -7.78
N SER A 565 20.43 2.61 -9.03
CA SER A 565 20.74 3.51 -10.16
C SER A 565 20.39 2.89 -11.53
N TYR A 566 20.69 3.58 -12.63
CA TYR A 566 20.84 2.91 -13.93
C TYR A 566 22.12 2.08 -13.96
N GLY A 567 22.09 0.97 -14.67
CA GLY A 567 23.25 0.12 -14.90
C GLY A 567 23.39 -0.24 -16.37
N GLU A 568 24.62 -0.50 -16.76
CA GLU A 568 24.97 -1.11 -18.04
C GLU A 568 25.96 -2.24 -17.78
N GLU A 569 26.35 -2.98 -18.82
CA GLU A 569 27.25 -4.12 -18.65
C GLU A 569 28.57 -3.71 -17.97
N GLY A 570 28.75 -4.13 -16.71
CA GLY A 570 29.94 -3.86 -15.91
C GLY A 570 29.98 -2.50 -15.20
N TYR A 571 28.97 -1.63 -15.39
CA TYR A 571 28.96 -0.29 -14.80
C TYR A 571 27.64 0.07 -14.11
N VAL A 572 27.74 0.96 -13.13
CA VAL A 572 26.61 1.62 -12.47
C VAL A 572 26.76 3.13 -12.60
N TYR A 573 25.67 3.84 -12.87
CA TYR A 573 25.71 5.28 -13.07
C TYR A 573 25.67 6.05 -11.74
N ALA A 574 26.50 7.08 -11.63
CA ALA A 574 26.32 8.18 -10.68
C ALA A 574 25.51 9.30 -11.33
N HIS A 575 25.36 10.43 -10.65
CA HIS A 575 24.68 11.59 -11.20
C HIS A 575 25.30 12.06 -12.52
N ASP A 576 26.63 12.07 -12.65
CA ASP A 576 27.36 12.70 -13.76
C ASP A 576 28.15 11.75 -14.66
N ASP A 577 28.59 10.60 -14.14
CA ASP A 577 29.38 9.61 -14.88
C ASP A 577 29.22 8.19 -14.28
N LYS A 578 29.75 7.16 -14.95
CA LYS A 578 29.65 5.76 -14.55
C LYS A 578 30.85 5.26 -13.73
N LEU A 579 30.58 4.33 -12.81
CA LEU A 579 31.55 3.59 -12.02
C LEU A 579 31.59 2.12 -12.45
N ALA A 580 32.78 1.53 -12.49
CA ALA A 580 32.93 0.10 -12.75
C ALA A 580 32.50 -0.70 -11.50
N VAL A 581 31.54 -1.60 -11.69
CA VAL A 581 30.96 -2.42 -10.60
C VAL A 581 32.02 -3.33 -9.96
N ASN A 582 33.01 -3.76 -10.73
CA ASN A 582 34.09 -4.63 -10.25
C ASN A 582 35.12 -3.89 -9.38
N ASP A 583 35.29 -2.58 -9.56
CA ASP A 583 36.29 -1.79 -8.81
C ASP A 583 35.82 -1.49 -7.39
N ILE A 584 34.51 -1.51 -7.14
CA ILE A 584 33.91 -1.15 -5.86
C ILE A 584 34.21 -2.22 -4.79
N PRO A 585 33.93 -3.53 -4.99
CA PRO A 585 34.31 -4.57 -4.03
C PRO A 585 35.82 -4.65 -3.78
N ASP A 586 36.64 -4.31 -4.77
CA ASP A 586 38.10 -4.38 -4.69
C ASP A 586 38.68 -3.46 -3.61
N LYS A 587 38.03 -2.33 -3.34
CA LYS A 587 38.39 -1.42 -2.22
C LYS A 587 38.25 -2.09 -0.85
N PHE A 588 37.38 -3.10 -0.72
CA PHE A 588 37.04 -3.75 0.54
C PHE A 588 37.64 -5.17 0.68
N LYS A 589 38.50 -5.59 -0.26
CA LYS A 589 39.30 -6.82 -0.12
C LYS A 589 40.22 -6.72 1.10
N GLY A 590 40.54 -7.86 1.72
CA GLY A 590 41.42 -7.91 2.89
C GLY A 590 42.81 -7.30 2.69
N THR A 591 43.30 -7.25 1.45
CA THR A 591 44.55 -6.59 1.08
C THR A 591 44.48 -5.06 1.20
N ASN A 592 43.31 -4.49 0.99
CA ASN A 592 43.08 -3.04 0.98
C ASN A 592 42.37 -2.56 2.26
N CYS A 593 41.61 -3.44 2.92
CA CYS A 593 40.91 -3.20 4.17
C CYS A 593 41.09 -4.39 5.12
N SER A 594 42.18 -4.36 5.90
CA SER A 594 42.57 -5.47 6.79
C SER A 594 41.57 -5.70 7.93
N SER A 595 40.86 -4.66 8.39
CA SER A 595 39.86 -4.73 9.45
C SER A 595 38.57 -5.50 9.07
N LEU A 596 38.39 -5.81 7.78
CA LEU A 596 37.26 -6.60 7.25
C LEU A 596 37.62 -8.05 6.86
N VAL A 597 38.84 -8.52 7.15
CA VAL A 597 39.24 -9.92 6.89
C VAL A 597 38.37 -10.88 7.71
N GLY A 598 37.84 -11.93 7.06
CA GLY A 598 36.98 -12.93 7.71
C GLY A 598 35.58 -12.43 8.06
N LYS A 599 35.18 -11.27 7.53
CA LYS A 599 33.86 -10.64 7.76
C LYS A 599 33.07 -10.59 6.46
N PRO A 600 31.75 -10.82 6.50
CA PRO A 600 30.94 -10.77 5.29
C PRO A 600 30.82 -9.34 4.79
N LYS A 601 30.94 -9.15 3.47
CA LYS A 601 30.75 -7.86 2.81
C LYS A 601 29.69 -8.04 1.73
N ILE A 602 28.61 -7.31 1.86
CA ILE A 602 27.36 -7.52 1.12
C ILE A 602 27.18 -6.36 0.16
N PHE A 603 26.97 -6.66 -1.12
CA PHE A 603 26.76 -5.68 -2.16
C PHE A 603 25.43 -5.95 -2.85
N ILE A 604 24.53 -4.99 -2.83
CA ILE A 604 23.22 -5.08 -3.46
C ILE A 604 23.17 -4.09 -4.62
N TRP A 605 23.00 -4.64 -5.83
CA TRP A 605 22.92 -3.92 -7.09
C TRP A 605 21.49 -3.91 -7.60
N GLN A 606 20.77 -2.84 -7.31
CA GLN A 606 19.47 -2.51 -7.89
C GLN A 606 19.70 -1.58 -9.08
N SER A 607 20.10 -2.16 -10.21
CA SER A 607 20.45 -1.41 -11.41
C SER A 607 19.59 -1.82 -12.60
N ASP A 608 18.96 -0.85 -13.26
CA ASP A 608 18.08 -1.08 -14.43
C ASP A 608 18.85 -0.80 -15.73
N SER A 609 18.64 -1.62 -16.77
CA SER A 609 19.43 -1.66 -18.03
C SER A 609 19.23 -0.47 -19.00
N GLY A 610 18.83 0.70 -18.50
CA GLY A 610 18.67 1.98 -19.19
C GLY A 610 18.46 1.95 -20.71
N THR A 611 17.21 2.05 -21.18
CA THR A 611 16.93 2.48 -22.57
C THR A 611 15.75 3.44 -22.64
N GLU A 612 16.02 4.53 -23.37
CA GLU A 612 15.25 5.68 -23.88
C GLU A 612 13.82 5.96 -23.36
N CYS A 613 13.67 7.20 -22.88
CA CYS A 613 12.41 7.88 -22.61
C CYS A 613 11.46 7.80 -23.83
N ASP A 614 10.18 7.55 -23.55
CA ASP A 614 9.04 7.57 -24.49
C ASP A 614 8.78 6.36 -25.39
N ARG A 615 9.37 5.18 -25.13
CA ARG A 615 8.86 3.90 -25.67
C ARG A 615 8.71 2.80 -24.61
N PRO A 616 7.63 1.99 -24.65
CA PRO A 616 7.61 0.73 -23.92
C PRO A 616 8.71 -0.18 -24.49
N CYS A 617 9.49 -0.78 -23.60
CA CYS A 617 10.66 -1.62 -23.90
C CYS A 617 10.39 -2.57 -25.07
N ILE A 618 11.08 -2.39 -26.19
CA ILE A 618 11.06 -3.33 -27.32
C ILE A 618 12.25 -4.27 -27.19
N ASP A 619 11.96 -5.54 -27.46
CA ASP A 619 12.84 -6.71 -27.57
C ASP A 619 14.32 -6.45 -27.83
N THR A 620 15.15 -7.06 -27.00
CA THR A 620 16.25 -7.87 -27.52
C THR A 620 15.86 -9.34 -27.32
N ASN A 621 15.59 -10.05 -28.42
CA ASN A 621 15.52 -11.51 -28.41
C ASN A 621 16.78 -12.04 -27.71
N PRO A 622 16.68 -13.02 -26.77
CA PRO A 622 17.82 -13.86 -26.49
C PRO A 622 18.06 -14.64 -27.79
N GLU A 623 19.09 -14.27 -28.55
CA GLU A 623 19.61 -15.18 -29.55
C GLU A 623 19.98 -16.48 -28.82
N ASP A 624 19.43 -17.60 -29.31
CA ASP A 624 19.85 -18.96 -28.98
C ASP A 624 21.32 -19.11 -29.35
N ASN A 625 22.19 -18.68 -28.44
CA ASN A 625 23.58 -19.11 -28.41
C ASN A 625 23.68 -20.05 -27.21
N ASP A 626 23.61 -21.34 -27.51
CA ASP A 626 24.31 -22.38 -26.74
C ASP A 626 25.80 -22.01 -26.74
N ALA A 627 26.17 -21.09 -25.86
CA ALA A 627 27.55 -20.74 -25.59
C ALA A 627 27.85 -21.21 -24.17
N GLU A 628 28.84 -22.09 -24.11
CA GLU A 628 29.46 -22.64 -22.91
C GLU A 628 29.67 -21.59 -21.82
N VAL A 629 29.70 -22.11 -20.59
CA VAL A 629 30.15 -21.50 -19.34
C VAL A 629 31.32 -20.53 -19.55
N GLY A 630 30.99 -19.27 -19.86
CA GLY A 630 31.91 -18.15 -19.87
C GLY A 630 31.93 -17.54 -18.49
N SER A 631 32.98 -17.83 -17.73
CA SER A 631 33.23 -17.30 -16.39
C SER A 631 32.93 -15.80 -16.28
N VAL A 632 31.88 -15.44 -15.53
CA VAL A 632 31.99 -14.23 -14.70
C VAL A 632 33.23 -14.50 -13.86
N ASN A 633 34.33 -13.78 -14.12
CA ASN A 633 35.57 -13.89 -13.37
C ASN A 633 35.21 -13.88 -11.89
N THR A 634 35.20 -15.07 -11.30
CA THR A 634 34.86 -15.30 -9.91
C THR A 634 36.00 -14.65 -9.14
N LEU A 635 35.74 -13.44 -8.64
CA LEU A 635 36.50 -12.87 -7.53
C LEU A 635 36.72 -14.02 -6.54
N PRO A 636 37.97 -14.29 -6.13
CA PRO A 636 38.29 -15.53 -5.46
C PRO A 636 37.37 -15.71 -4.25
N ALA A 637 36.83 -16.92 -4.09
CA ALA A 637 35.93 -17.32 -2.99
C ALA A 637 36.48 -17.01 -1.58
N ALA A 638 37.74 -16.58 -1.49
CA ALA A 638 38.44 -16.12 -0.30
C ALA A 638 38.05 -14.70 0.21
N ALA A 639 37.25 -13.91 -0.52
CA ALA A 639 36.98 -12.51 -0.14
C ALA A 639 35.73 -12.27 0.75
N ASP A 640 34.98 -13.32 1.11
CA ASP A 640 33.72 -13.25 1.90
C ASP A 640 32.69 -12.24 1.32
N PHE A 641 32.54 -12.22 0.00
CA PHE A 641 31.62 -11.33 -0.73
C PHE A 641 30.26 -12.00 -1.00
N ILE A 642 29.18 -11.29 -0.67
CA ILE A 642 27.82 -11.62 -1.09
C ILE A 642 27.38 -10.56 -2.09
N MET A 643 27.31 -10.94 -3.37
CA MET A 643 26.91 -10.07 -4.47
C MET A 643 25.46 -10.38 -4.82
N CYS A 644 24.57 -9.42 -4.65
CA CYS A 644 23.14 -9.53 -4.95
C CYS A 644 22.82 -8.62 -6.15
N HIS A 645 22.27 -9.17 -7.21
CA HIS A 645 21.85 -8.45 -8.40
C HIS A 645 20.34 -8.59 -8.57
N ALA A 646 19.65 -7.46 -8.72
CA ALA A 646 18.21 -7.42 -8.90
C ALA A 646 17.74 -8.11 -10.20
N ALA A 647 18.61 -8.21 -11.21
CA ALA A 647 18.36 -8.93 -12.45
C ALA A 647 19.62 -9.69 -12.93
N ALA A 648 19.40 -10.85 -13.56
CA ALA A 648 20.42 -11.61 -14.28
C ALA A 648 20.93 -10.86 -15.52
N LYS A 649 22.14 -11.19 -15.99
CA LYS A 649 22.72 -10.61 -17.21
C LYS A 649 21.76 -10.83 -18.39
N GLY A 650 21.41 -9.76 -19.11
CA GLY A 650 20.44 -9.79 -20.21
C GLY A 650 18.97 -9.66 -19.81
N TYR A 651 18.65 -9.55 -18.52
CA TYR A 651 17.28 -9.36 -18.01
C TYR A 651 17.08 -7.96 -17.45
N VAL A 652 15.84 -7.48 -17.52
CA VAL A 652 15.44 -6.16 -17.02
C VAL A 652 15.01 -6.27 -15.55
N SER A 653 15.47 -5.31 -14.74
CA SER A 653 14.94 -5.08 -13.39
C SER A 653 13.69 -4.20 -13.49
N PHE A 654 12.58 -4.66 -12.91
CA PHE A 654 11.30 -3.95 -13.00
C PHE A 654 11.12 -2.99 -11.83
N ARG A 655 10.72 -1.77 -12.20
CA ARG A 655 10.37 -0.71 -11.26
C ARG A 655 8.97 -0.20 -11.53
N ASN A 656 8.21 0.01 -10.45
CA ASN A 656 6.98 0.78 -10.49
C ASN A 656 7.29 2.22 -10.02
N THR A 657 6.87 3.22 -10.81
CA THR A 657 7.07 4.63 -10.47
C THR A 657 6.26 5.11 -9.27
N VAL A 658 5.25 4.32 -8.84
CA VAL A 658 4.37 4.59 -7.69
C VAL A 658 4.76 3.77 -6.47
N ASP A 659 5.07 2.47 -6.66
CA ASP A 659 5.25 1.52 -5.54
C ASP A 659 6.73 1.17 -5.26
N GLY A 660 7.68 1.69 -6.04
CA GLY A 660 9.10 1.35 -5.95
C GLY A 660 9.51 0.10 -6.74
N SER A 661 10.74 -0.37 -6.54
CA SER A 661 11.31 -1.51 -7.26
C SER A 661 10.90 -2.83 -6.63
N TRP A 662 10.59 -3.83 -7.46
CA TRP A 662 10.07 -5.10 -6.96
C TRP A 662 11.04 -5.83 -6.04
N TYR A 663 12.33 -5.78 -6.37
CA TYR A 663 13.36 -6.45 -5.61
C TYR A 663 13.59 -5.80 -4.24
N ILE A 664 13.71 -4.46 -4.16
CA ILE A 664 13.90 -3.77 -2.88
C ILE A 664 12.67 -3.88 -1.99
N GLN A 665 11.46 -3.78 -2.55
CA GLN A 665 10.22 -3.95 -1.80
C GLN A 665 10.11 -5.36 -1.19
N ASP A 666 10.34 -6.41 -1.98
CA ASP A 666 10.30 -7.79 -1.47
C ASP A 666 11.42 -8.10 -0.49
N LEU A 667 12.62 -7.55 -0.72
CA LEU A 667 13.74 -7.66 0.19
C LEU A 667 13.41 -7.03 1.55
N CYS A 668 12.91 -5.79 1.58
CA CYS A 668 12.59 -5.10 2.83
C CYS A 668 11.48 -5.81 3.61
N GLU A 669 10.43 -6.27 2.93
CA GLU A 669 9.34 -7.02 3.58
C GLU A 669 9.86 -8.31 4.24
N LEU A 670 10.73 -9.06 3.55
CA LEU A 670 11.27 -10.31 4.07
C LEU A 670 12.35 -10.08 5.15
N LEU A 671 13.15 -9.02 5.04
CA LEU A 671 14.06 -8.60 6.11
C LEU A 671 13.30 -8.23 7.38
N GLN A 672 12.19 -7.52 7.26
CA GLN A 672 11.37 -7.14 8.41
C GLN A 672 10.71 -8.37 9.06
N LYS A 673 10.33 -9.37 8.27
CA LYS A 673 9.62 -10.55 8.77
C LYS A 673 10.54 -11.65 9.32
N TYR A 674 11.70 -11.83 8.69
CA TYR A 674 12.56 -12.99 8.92
C TYR A 674 14.05 -12.65 9.07
N GLY A 675 14.43 -11.37 9.01
CA GLY A 675 15.83 -10.96 9.01
C GLY A 675 16.61 -11.43 10.25
N GLU A 676 15.95 -11.54 11.40
CA GLU A 676 16.56 -12.00 12.65
C GLU A 676 16.45 -13.53 12.85
N SER A 677 15.65 -14.23 12.05
CA SER A 677 15.31 -15.64 12.26
C SER A 677 15.80 -16.60 11.17
N LEU A 678 16.04 -16.12 9.95
CA LEU A 678 16.52 -16.94 8.82
C LEU A 678 17.99 -16.66 8.49
N GLU A 679 18.64 -17.67 7.91
CA GLU A 679 19.94 -17.49 7.27
C GLU A 679 19.79 -16.55 6.06
N PHE A 680 20.76 -15.65 5.84
CA PHE A 680 20.61 -14.55 4.87
C PHE A 680 20.46 -15.04 3.42
N THR A 681 21.17 -16.10 3.00
CA THR A 681 21.01 -16.67 1.65
C THR A 681 19.69 -17.43 1.47
N GLU A 682 19.16 -18.04 2.54
CA GLU A 682 17.79 -18.58 2.55
C GLU A 682 16.75 -17.46 2.39
N LEU A 683 16.94 -16.34 3.09
CA LEU A 683 16.11 -15.14 2.92
C LEU A 683 16.17 -14.60 1.49
N LEU A 684 17.37 -14.48 0.90
CA LEU A 684 17.55 -14.08 -0.50
C LEU A 684 16.89 -15.07 -1.47
N THR A 685 16.87 -16.36 -1.14
CA THR A 685 16.15 -17.38 -1.93
C THR A 685 14.65 -17.14 -1.90
N LEU A 686 14.09 -16.76 -0.75
CA LEU A 686 12.69 -16.36 -0.63
C LEU A 686 12.40 -15.06 -1.41
N VAL A 687 13.32 -14.09 -1.38
CA VAL A 687 13.21 -12.86 -2.20
C VAL A 687 13.13 -13.23 -3.68
N ASN A 688 14.05 -14.07 -4.17
CA ASN A 688 14.04 -14.55 -5.56
C ASN A 688 12.74 -15.30 -5.90
N ALA A 689 12.26 -16.17 -5.00
CA ALA A 689 11.03 -16.92 -5.18
C ALA A 689 9.77 -16.01 -5.17
N LYS A 690 9.82 -14.88 -4.49
CA LYS A 690 8.72 -13.91 -4.45
C LYS A 690 8.73 -12.99 -5.67
N VAL A 691 9.91 -12.46 -6.03
CA VAL A 691 10.10 -11.61 -7.21
C VAL A 691 9.79 -12.36 -8.50
N SER A 692 10.18 -13.63 -8.61
CA SER A 692 9.87 -14.48 -9.79
C SER A 692 8.38 -14.81 -9.96
N LYS A 693 7.57 -14.64 -8.90
CA LYS A 693 6.10 -14.79 -8.95
C LYS A 693 5.40 -13.48 -9.34
N ARG A 694 6.11 -12.34 -9.35
CA ARG A 694 5.58 -11.08 -9.86
C ARG A 694 5.58 -11.12 -11.39
N GLU A 695 4.50 -10.65 -12.01
CA GLU A 695 4.36 -10.62 -13.46
C GLU A 695 4.09 -9.19 -13.93
N ALA A 696 4.88 -8.72 -14.90
CA ALA A 696 4.70 -7.39 -15.48
C ALA A 696 3.55 -7.45 -16.48
N ARG A 697 2.48 -6.68 -16.23
CA ARG A 697 1.38 -6.52 -17.20
C ARG A 697 1.65 -5.28 -18.05
N GLY A 698 2.32 -5.48 -19.19
CA GLY A 698 2.59 -4.44 -20.19
C GLY A 698 1.70 -4.54 -21.43
N ASN A 699 1.49 -3.40 -22.09
CA ASN A 699 0.82 -3.31 -23.40
C ASN A 699 1.79 -3.76 -24.51
N TYR A 700 1.38 -4.75 -25.32
CA TYR A 700 1.96 -5.28 -26.57
C TYR A 700 2.78 -6.59 -26.53
N ARG A 701 2.34 -7.48 -27.45
CA ARG A 701 2.83 -8.73 -28.10
C ARG A 701 3.79 -9.75 -27.45
N VAL A 702 4.40 -9.52 -26.28
CA VAL A 702 5.03 -10.61 -25.52
C VAL A 702 4.51 -10.56 -24.09
N ASN A 703 3.52 -11.41 -23.79
CA ASN A 703 3.03 -11.57 -22.44
C ASN A 703 4.06 -12.37 -21.62
N HIS A 704 4.26 -11.98 -20.35
CA HIS A 704 5.00 -12.70 -19.30
C HIS A 704 6.50 -12.40 -19.15
N LEU A 705 6.90 -11.12 -19.10
CA LEU A 705 8.22 -10.77 -18.61
C LEU A 705 8.32 -10.97 -17.09
N ARG A 706 9.36 -11.70 -16.65
CA ARG A 706 9.65 -11.99 -15.25
C ARG A 706 11.02 -11.46 -14.89
N GLN A 707 11.14 -10.95 -13.68
CA GLN A 707 12.42 -10.57 -13.11
C GLN A 707 13.10 -11.81 -12.52
N VAL A 708 14.38 -12.01 -12.84
CA VAL A 708 15.19 -13.10 -12.29
C VAL A 708 16.38 -12.51 -11.54
N PRO A 709 16.23 -12.22 -10.23
CA PRO A 709 17.37 -11.77 -9.43
C PRO A 709 18.35 -12.93 -9.20
N ARG A 710 19.62 -12.59 -8.92
CA ARG A 710 20.69 -13.56 -8.64
C ARG A 710 21.54 -13.10 -7.47
N PHE A 711 22.10 -14.05 -6.72
CA PHE A 711 23.10 -13.74 -5.70
C PHE A 711 24.21 -14.80 -5.68
N SER A 712 25.39 -14.43 -5.17
CA SER A 712 26.51 -15.36 -4.96
C SER A 712 26.36 -16.11 -3.64
N SER A 713 26.64 -17.43 -3.66
CA SER A 713 26.75 -18.22 -2.45
C SER A 713 28.10 -18.00 -1.77
N VAL A 714 28.14 -18.15 -0.45
CA VAL A 714 29.33 -18.01 0.39
C VAL A 714 29.59 -19.28 1.21
N PRO A 715 30.84 -19.57 1.59
CA PRO A 715 31.19 -20.81 2.29
C PRO A 715 30.69 -20.89 3.73
N LYS A 716 30.30 -19.76 4.33
CA LYS A 716 29.80 -19.67 5.71
C LYS A 716 28.40 -19.08 5.73
N LYS A 717 27.55 -19.61 6.62
CA LYS A 717 26.20 -19.12 6.87
C LYS A 717 26.22 -17.76 7.56
N LEU A 718 25.33 -16.86 7.16
CA LEU A 718 25.19 -15.52 7.73
C LEU A 718 23.83 -15.37 8.42
N TYR A 719 23.85 -14.97 9.70
CA TYR A 719 22.65 -14.73 10.50
C TYR A 719 22.70 -13.33 11.12
N PHE A 720 21.61 -12.57 11.01
CA PHE A 720 21.48 -11.25 11.65
C PHE A 720 20.72 -11.35 12.98
N LEU A 721 21.24 -12.15 13.91
CA LEU A 721 20.65 -12.31 15.25
C LEU A 721 20.57 -10.95 15.98
N PRO A 722 19.54 -10.69 16.83
CA PRO A 722 19.35 -9.42 17.51
C PRO A 722 20.62 -8.92 18.24
N LYS A 723 20.87 -7.60 18.21
CA LYS A 723 22.03 -6.96 18.84
C LYS A 723 21.72 -6.34 20.20
#